data_AF-A0A6P6FWV8-F1
#
_entry.id   AF-A0A6P6FWV8-F1
#
_cell.length_a   1.000
_cell.length_b   1.000
_cell.length_c   1.000
_cell.angle_alpha   90.00
_cell.angle_beta   90.00
_cell.angle_gamma   90.00
#
_symmetry.space_group_name_H-M   'P 1'
#
loop_
_entity.id
_entity.type
_entity.pdbx_description
1 polymer ?
#
loop_
_entity_poly.entity_id
_entity_poly.type
_entity_poly.pdbx_seq_one_letter_code
_entity_poly.pdbx_strand_id
1 'polypeptide(L)'
;MALLVFAPIPSLSSNHLMALLVFAPKPFFIVEGDIVAVKVDSVPFWTRMKGSTGMCSNSALVEDLSLLPEDTEVTGDNYKGKGKVGLDHDDANHTGYSFPDKELHCEESASLGETSRPDLVLPSDYGHVDGRQSTSDYSNVGSSSGLNDVKNAVGRMCAMLNSFPNKQPTGRVLAVIERSPRRDAVVGFLNVKQWLNYRELCRKDAKKSKTRFSFAEHGYIQLTPIDPRFPKMMILVSGLPDCLKKRLENSDATLDMELVAARIDSWDEASAVPQACILHTFGQGGKLETQLDAILFENAICTSDFSSESLTCLPSLPWEVPQEEFRSRMDLRKLCIFSIDPSTATDLDDALSIEVVSNGIFRVGVHIADVSYFVLPDTELDKEAQIRSTSVHMLQKKLPMLPPLLSENIGSLNPGVDRLAFYIFLDINPAGDITDQWIGRTVIRSCCKLSYELAQDIIDGLIDVENIDIVGNGSPQIHGHFEWHDVISSVKNLHEVSKILKEKRLRDGALRLESSKVAFVFDGYGEICDIKLSERSESNFLVEEFMLLANKTAAEVISRAFPDSALLRRHPEPNMRKLREFEAFCKKHGFQLDTSSSGQIHQSLERIRTKLKDDSIFLDILMNNASKPMQLATYFCSGELKDWGHYSLAVPLYTHFTSPLRRYPDILVHRTLAAVLEAEELYLKHQRLGNKVQRREELIRRCFTGIYFEKPAAESKEGKEALLAAALKHGVPGIESLAYVAIYCNDRKLASRRVKDACDRLYMWALLKKKEVQISLSSPVLLLNFTLLVS
;
A
#
# COMPACT_ATOMS: atom_id res chain seq x y z
N MET A 1 15.42 18.00 28.38
CA MET A 1 15.65 17.98 26.92
C MET A 1 14.37 17.58 26.22
N ALA A 2 13.82 18.44 25.36
CA ALA A 2 12.77 18.05 24.42
C ALA A 2 13.46 17.29 23.27
N LEU A 3 13.20 15.98 23.16
CA LEU A 3 13.62 15.22 21.98
C LEU A 3 12.49 15.33 20.94
N LEU A 4 12.79 15.89 19.77
CA LEU A 4 11.99 15.68 18.56
C LEU A 4 12.33 14.28 18.02
N VAL A 5 11.38 13.36 18.10
CA VAL A 5 11.52 12.04 17.49
C VAL A 5 10.97 12.10 16.08
N PHE A 6 11.87 12.03 15.09
CA PHE A 6 11.54 11.70 13.72
C PHE A 6 11.72 10.19 13.53
N ALA A 7 10.75 9.51 12.91
CA ALA A 7 10.98 8.28 12.15
C ALA A 7 10.88 8.66 10.66
N PRO A 8 11.59 7.97 9.74
CA PRO A 8 12.20 8.63 8.59
C PRO A 8 11.22 8.93 7.46
N ILE A 9 11.18 10.21 7.06
CA ILE A 9 10.91 10.66 5.68
C ILE A 9 11.95 11.77 5.39
N PRO A 10 12.71 11.74 4.27
CA PRO A 10 13.62 12.82 3.90
C PRO A 10 12.86 14.03 3.33
N SER A 11 13.27 15.21 3.81
CA SER A 11 13.13 16.55 3.24
C SER A 11 11.75 17.18 2.99
N LEU A 12 11.45 18.19 3.81
CA LEU A 12 10.90 19.47 3.36
C LEU A 12 11.94 20.56 3.64
N SER A 13 12.30 21.36 2.65
CA SER A 13 12.95 22.65 2.86
C SER A 13 12.18 23.75 2.13
N SER A 14 11.50 24.61 2.88
CA SER A 14 11.95 26.01 3.00
C SER A 14 11.09 26.79 4.01
N ASN A 15 11.79 27.55 4.83
CA ASN A 15 11.36 28.68 5.64
C ASN A 15 10.17 28.51 6.59
N HIS A 16 10.43 28.08 7.84
CA HIS A 16 9.94 28.82 9.01
C HIS A 16 10.97 28.76 10.14
N LEU A 17 11.42 29.97 10.52
CA LEU A 17 12.31 30.22 11.65
C LEU A 17 11.66 29.76 12.96
N MET A 18 12.50 29.27 13.85
CA MET A 18 12.22 28.96 15.26
C MET A 18 11.37 30.03 15.96
N ALA A 19 10.21 29.61 16.48
CA ALA A 19 9.69 30.13 17.74
C ALA A 19 9.61 28.96 18.72
N LEU A 20 10.51 28.96 19.70
CA LEU A 20 10.48 28.03 20.83
C LEU A 20 9.35 28.50 21.77
N LEU A 21 8.11 28.23 21.37
CA LEU A 21 6.96 28.44 22.23
C LEU A 21 6.94 27.31 23.25
N VAL A 22 7.34 27.64 24.48
CA VAL A 22 7.04 26.83 25.66
C VAL A 22 5.52 26.87 25.84
N PHE A 23 4.82 25.98 25.14
CA PHE A 23 3.42 25.76 25.41
C PHE A 23 3.29 24.97 26.72
N ALA A 24 2.41 25.45 27.60
CA ALA A 24 1.84 24.69 28.70
C ALA A 24 1.40 23.29 28.21
N PRO A 25 1.35 22.26 29.07
CA PRO A 25 1.00 20.90 28.67
C PRO A 25 -0.44 20.86 28.13
N LYS A 26 -0.59 21.04 26.82
CA LYS A 26 -1.86 20.94 26.12
C LYS A 26 -2.19 19.46 25.87
N PRO A 27 -3.40 18.98 26.17
CA PRO A 27 -3.84 17.67 25.71
C PRO A 27 -4.05 17.75 24.19
N PHE A 28 -3.19 17.11 23.41
CA PHE A 28 -3.39 16.98 21.97
C PHE A 28 -4.23 15.76 21.66
N PHE A 29 -5.39 15.98 21.06
CA PHE A 29 -6.29 14.93 20.64
C PHE A 29 -5.90 14.39 19.26
N ILE A 30 -5.32 13.20 19.27
CA ILE A 30 -4.73 12.54 18.11
C ILE A 30 -5.68 11.52 17.50
N VAL A 31 -5.59 11.37 16.19
CA VAL A 31 -6.23 10.32 15.41
C VAL A 31 -5.14 9.45 14.79
N GLU A 32 -5.44 8.17 14.60
CA GLU A 32 -4.51 7.26 13.94
C GLU A 32 -4.13 7.78 12.53
N GLY A 33 -2.83 7.83 12.26
CA GLY A 33 -2.27 8.37 11.03
C GLY A 33 -1.83 9.83 11.12
N ASP A 34 -2.09 10.53 12.24
CA ASP A 34 -1.52 11.85 12.47
C ASP A 34 0.01 11.74 12.61
N ILE A 35 0.75 12.64 11.97
CA ILE A 35 2.17 12.82 12.23
C ILE A 35 2.30 13.76 13.42
N VAL A 36 2.98 13.31 14.47
CA VAL A 36 3.02 14.00 15.76
C VAL A 36 4.44 14.25 16.23
N ALA A 37 4.65 15.39 16.91
CA ALA A 37 5.84 15.62 17.70
C ALA A 37 5.67 14.96 19.07
N VAL A 38 6.58 14.07 19.47
CA VAL A 38 6.52 13.35 20.75
C VAL A 38 7.73 13.67 21.61
N LYS A 39 7.51 14.03 22.88
CA LYS A 39 8.54 14.07 23.91
C LYS A 39 8.64 12.71 24.59
N VAL A 40 9.76 12.02 24.41
CA VAL A 40 10.04 10.75 25.08
C VAL A 40 10.36 10.99 26.56
N ASP A 41 9.77 10.19 27.44
CA ASP A 41 10.07 10.22 28.87
C ASP A 41 11.47 9.64 29.14
N SER A 42 12.05 9.96 30.30
CA SER A 42 13.32 9.34 30.70
C SER A 42 13.12 7.85 31.04
N VAL A 43 14.19 7.06 30.84
CA VAL A 43 14.22 5.59 31.03
C VAL A 43 13.59 5.07 32.34
N PRO A 44 13.67 5.77 33.49
CA PRO A 44 13.00 5.34 34.72
C PRO A 44 11.48 5.22 34.58
N PHE A 45 10.85 6.06 33.75
CA PHE A 45 9.40 6.06 33.53
C PHE A 45 8.94 5.07 32.46
N TRP A 46 9.88 4.44 31.75
CA TRP A 46 9.53 3.44 30.75
C TRP A 46 8.91 2.20 31.39
N THR A 47 7.80 1.75 30.84
CA THR A 47 7.04 0.62 31.36
C THR A 47 7.78 -0.70 31.12
N ARG A 48 7.84 -1.57 32.14
CA ARG A 48 8.40 -2.92 32.00
C ARG A 48 7.47 -3.78 31.15
N MET A 49 8.03 -4.45 30.15
CA MET A 49 7.24 -5.33 29.28
C MET A 49 6.78 -6.60 30.04
N LYS A 50 5.49 -6.94 29.96
CA LYS A 50 4.94 -8.18 30.53
C LYS A 50 5.53 -9.40 29.79
N GLY A 51 6.09 -10.36 30.52
CA GLY A 51 6.66 -11.60 29.96
C GLY A 51 8.19 -11.69 29.98
N SER A 52 8.92 -10.64 30.38
CA SER A 52 10.38 -10.69 30.55
C SER A 52 10.77 -11.31 31.90
N THR A 53 10.54 -12.61 32.09
CA THR A 53 11.20 -13.41 33.13
C THR A 53 12.45 -14.03 32.51
N GLY A 54 13.50 -13.21 32.37
CA GLY A 54 14.85 -13.65 32.08
C GLY A 54 15.76 -13.05 33.14
N MET A 55 16.23 -13.87 34.07
CA MET A 55 17.33 -13.51 34.96
C MET A 55 18.57 -13.22 34.10
N CYS A 56 19.13 -12.03 34.22
CA CYS A 56 20.48 -11.76 33.75
C CYS A 56 21.36 -11.62 35.00
N SER A 57 21.96 -12.73 35.41
CA SER A 57 23.13 -12.74 36.28
C SER A 57 24.35 -12.37 35.44
N ASN A 58 25.00 -11.25 35.76
CA ASN A 58 26.47 -11.15 35.90
C ASN A 58 26.88 -9.74 36.35
N SER A 59 27.25 -9.67 37.63
CA SER A 59 28.52 -9.11 38.17
C SER A 59 29.12 -7.82 37.57
N ALA A 60 29.03 -6.76 38.39
CA ALA A 60 30.10 -5.86 38.84
C ALA A 60 31.24 -5.46 37.86
N LEU A 61 31.32 -4.14 37.61
CA LEU A 61 32.55 -3.37 37.78
C LEU A 61 32.20 -1.96 38.28
N VAL A 62 32.93 -1.57 39.32
CA VAL A 62 32.87 -0.35 40.11
C VAL A 62 33.69 0.74 39.44
N GLU A 63 33.26 2.00 39.49
CA GLU A 63 34.09 3.12 39.95
C GLU A 63 33.28 4.40 40.23
N ASP A 64 33.76 5.10 41.25
CA ASP A 64 33.13 6.08 42.13
C ASP A 64 32.90 7.47 41.53
N LEU A 65 31.98 8.23 42.14
CA LEU A 65 32.35 9.45 42.91
C LEU A 65 31.16 10.13 43.61
N SER A 66 31.38 10.36 44.92
CA SER A 66 30.82 11.39 45.82
C SER A 66 29.40 11.26 46.43
N LEU A 67 29.35 10.44 47.49
CA LEU A 67 28.84 10.74 48.86
C LEU A 67 28.99 12.23 49.26
N LEU A 68 28.19 12.94 50.06
CA LEU A 68 27.17 12.75 51.14
C LEU A 68 26.63 14.20 51.48
N PRO A 69 25.72 14.46 52.47
CA PRO A 69 25.18 13.56 53.49
C PRO A 69 23.65 13.49 53.63
N GLU A 70 23.25 12.34 54.17
CA GLU A 70 21.99 12.06 54.84
C GLU A 70 21.90 12.83 56.17
N ASP A 71 20.68 13.26 56.52
CA ASP A 71 20.23 13.28 57.92
C ASP A 71 19.18 12.16 58.08
N THR A 72 19.59 11.14 58.83
CA THR A 72 18.81 10.16 59.59
C THR A 72 17.91 10.89 60.60
N GLU A 73 16.77 10.41 61.12
CA GLU A 73 16.30 9.05 61.40
C GLU A 73 14.83 9.13 61.93
N VAL A 74 14.25 7.95 62.16
CA VAL A 74 13.14 7.62 63.09
C VAL A 74 11.74 7.37 62.50
N THR A 75 11.49 6.07 62.36
CA THR A 75 10.21 5.35 62.27
C THR A 75 9.25 5.60 63.44
N GLY A 76 7.93 5.60 63.18
CA GLY A 76 6.90 5.49 64.21
C GLY A 76 5.49 5.26 63.65
N ASP A 77 4.94 4.08 63.97
CA ASP A 77 3.63 3.54 63.60
C ASP A 77 2.39 4.30 64.15
N ASN A 78 1.29 4.16 63.42
CA ASN A 78 -0.13 4.07 63.84
C ASN A 78 -0.74 5.09 64.84
N TYR A 79 -1.83 5.77 64.44
CA TYR A 79 -3.23 5.46 64.83
C TYR A 79 -4.22 6.60 64.46
N LYS A 80 -5.48 6.16 64.23
CA LYS A 80 -6.74 6.87 64.02
C LYS A 80 -6.95 8.19 64.78
N GLY A 81 -7.68 9.12 64.16
CA GLY A 81 -8.40 10.19 64.88
C GLY A 81 -9.35 11.00 64.00
N LYS A 82 -10.66 10.86 64.24
CA LYS A 82 -11.75 11.68 63.66
C LYS A 82 -11.65 13.14 64.12
N GLY A 83 -12.05 14.08 63.27
CA GLY A 83 -12.36 15.46 63.66
C GLY A 83 -13.10 16.19 62.56
N LYS A 84 -14.35 16.54 62.82
CA LYS A 84 -15.31 17.25 61.96
C LYS A 84 -15.33 18.73 62.38
N VAL A 85 -16.02 19.56 61.59
CA VAL A 85 -16.39 20.99 61.83
C VAL A 85 -15.29 21.96 61.38
N GLY A 86 -15.51 22.96 60.52
CA GLY A 86 -16.72 23.67 60.11
C GLY A 86 -16.54 25.17 60.38
N LEU A 87 -17.27 26.01 59.63
CA LEU A 87 -17.36 27.49 59.68
C LEU A 87 -16.32 28.18 58.77
N ASP A 88 -16.67 28.96 57.74
CA ASP A 88 -17.73 29.94 57.43
C ASP A 88 -17.11 31.35 57.30
N HIS A 89 -17.81 32.16 56.51
CA HIS A 89 -17.62 33.55 56.12
C HIS A 89 -16.68 33.82 54.95
N ASP A 90 -17.12 34.32 53.80
CA ASP A 90 -18.14 35.33 53.39
C ASP A 90 -17.47 36.61 52.92
N ASP A 91 -18.13 37.17 51.91
CA ASP A 91 -18.08 38.53 51.38
C ASP A 91 -16.83 38.95 50.58
N ALA A 92 -16.93 39.02 49.25
CA ALA A 92 -17.66 40.03 48.48
C ALA A 92 -17.04 41.43 48.61
N ASN A 93 -16.48 41.96 47.52
CA ASN A 93 -17.04 43.17 46.93
C ASN A 93 -16.53 43.49 45.53
N HIS A 94 -17.47 44.08 44.80
CA HIS A 94 -17.47 44.53 43.43
C HIS A 94 -16.50 45.66 43.11
N THR A 95 -16.07 45.73 41.84
CA THR A 95 -16.20 46.86 40.88
C THR A 95 -15.33 46.47 39.67
N GLY A 96 -15.81 46.28 38.44
CA GLY A 96 -16.75 47.09 37.65
C GLY A 96 -15.92 48.02 36.77
N TYR A 97 -15.79 47.75 35.46
CA TYR A 97 -15.63 48.75 34.37
C TYR A 97 -15.75 48.08 32.99
N SER A 98 -16.16 48.92 32.04
CA SER A 98 -16.99 48.69 30.86
C SER A 98 -16.23 48.59 29.53
N PHE A 99 -16.95 48.04 28.53
CA PHE A 99 -16.69 48.00 27.08
C PHE A 99 -16.35 49.37 26.43
N PRO A 100 -15.91 49.40 25.16
CA PRO A 100 -16.89 49.52 24.07
C PRO A 100 -16.61 48.69 22.80
N ASP A 101 -17.73 48.38 22.14
CA ASP A 101 -17.94 47.77 20.82
C ASP A 101 -17.37 48.55 19.62
N LYS A 102 -17.22 47.85 18.50
CA LYS A 102 -17.44 48.39 17.15
C LYS A 102 -18.10 47.35 16.23
N GLU A 103 -19.33 47.68 15.81
CA GLU A 103 -20.12 47.09 14.73
C GLU A 103 -19.58 47.48 13.33
N LEU A 104 -19.96 46.71 12.30
CA LEU A 104 -20.48 47.11 10.97
C LEU A 104 -20.30 45.91 10.02
N HIS A 105 -21.35 45.14 9.67
CA HIS A 105 -22.39 45.35 8.66
C HIS A 105 -22.19 44.45 7.42
N CYS A 106 -23.31 43.86 6.98
CA CYS A 106 -23.46 42.87 5.93
C CYS A 106 -24.10 43.54 4.70
N GLU A 107 -23.71 43.16 3.48
CA GLU A 107 -24.49 43.37 2.26
C GLU A 107 -24.60 42.07 1.46
N GLU A 108 -25.83 41.75 1.06
CA GLU A 108 -26.21 40.64 0.18
C GLU A 108 -26.12 41.04 -1.30
N SER A 109 -25.68 40.13 -2.17
CA SER A 109 -26.19 40.05 -3.54
C SER A 109 -26.10 38.61 -4.06
N ALA A 110 -27.19 38.16 -4.68
CA ALA A 110 -27.44 36.81 -5.16
C ALA A 110 -26.78 36.49 -6.52
N SER A 111 -26.29 35.26 -6.69
CA SER A 111 -26.33 34.54 -7.98
C SER A 111 -26.02 33.04 -7.78
N LEU A 112 -26.65 32.20 -8.62
CA LEU A 112 -26.60 30.74 -8.62
C LEU A 112 -25.17 30.21 -8.77
N GLY A 113 -24.81 29.15 -8.02
CA GLY A 113 -23.51 28.51 -8.07
C GLY A 113 -23.60 26.98 -8.06
N GLU A 114 -23.00 26.39 -9.09
CA GLU A 114 -22.76 24.96 -9.30
C GLU A 114 -21.95 24.33 -8.15
N THR A 115 -22.16 23.03 -7.95
CA THR A 115 -21.56 22.24 -6.88
C THR A 115 -20.06 22.07 -7.10
N SER A 116 -19.25 22.75 -6.28
CA SER A 116 -17.79 22.74 -6.34
C SER A 116 -17.17 21.40 -5.91
N ARG A 117 -16.30 20.87 -6.77
CA ARG A 117 -15.32 19.81 -6.49
C ARG A 117 -14.34 20.26 -5.37
N PRO A 118 -13.83 19.36 -4.52
CA PRO A 118 -12.68 19.67 -3.68
C PRO A 118 -11.40 19.54 -4.53
N ASP A 119 -10.88 20.66 -5.00
CA ASP A 119 -9.58 20.72 -5.68
C ASP A 119 -8.44 20.44 -4.68
N LEU A 120 -7.76 19.32 -4.86
CA LEU A 120 -6.44 19.06 -4.31
C LEU A 120 -5.42 19.78 -5.20
N VAL A 121 -5.08 21.02 -4.84
CA VAL A 121 -4.06 21.81 -5.52
C VAL A 121 -2.67 21.25 -5.17
N LEU A 122 -2.02 20.57 -6.11
CA LEU A 122 -0.57 20.41 -6.13
C LEU A 122 0.04 21.65 -6.80
N PRO A 123 1.22 22.15 -6.36
CA PRO A 123 1.84 23.33 -6.96
C PRO A 123 2.38 22.99 -8.36
N SER A 124 1.80 23.60 -9.39
CA SER A 124 2.39 23.66 -10.73
C SER A 124 3.15 24.97 -10.90
N ASP A 125 4.47 24.92 -11.06
CA ASP A 125 5.23 26.04 -11.61
C ASP A 125 6.44 25.52 -12.40
N TYR A 126 6.30 25.47 -13.72
CA TYR A 126 7.39 25.43 -14.68
C TYR A 126 7.45 26.78 -15.38
N GLY A 127 8.38 27.64 -14.95
CA GLY A 127 8.66 28.93 -15.54
C GLY A 127 9.89 28.88 -16.46
N HIS A 128 9.70 29.34 -17.70
CA HIS A 128 10.67 29.49 -18.78
C HIS A 128 11.93 30.28 -18.38
N VAL A 129 13.09 29.80 -18.84
CA VAL A 129 14.39 30.49 -18.78
C VAL A 129 14.42 31.63 -19.80
N ASP A 130 14.80 32.84 -19.37
CA ASP A 130 15.51 33.79 -20.21
C ASP A 130 16.59 34.54 -19.40
N GLY A 131 17.79 34.64 -19.97
CA GLY A 131 19.03 34.92 -19.25
C GLY A 131 19.35 36.40 -19.02
N ARG A 132 20.11 36.66 -17.96
CA ARG A 132 21.23 37.63 -17.93
C ARG A 132 22.08 37.45 -16.66
N GLN A 133 23.39 37.47 -16.85
CA GLN A 133 24.43 37.38 -15.84
C GLN A 133 24.35 38.49 -14.80
N SER A 134 24.41 38.13 -13.51
CA SER A 134 25.04 38.98 -12.49
C SER A 134 25.70 38.13 -11.42
N THR A 135 27.01 38.27 -11.31
CA THR A 135 27.88 37.75 -10.26
C THR A 135 27.53 38.35 -8.90
N SER A 136 27.23 37.52 -7.90
CA SER A 136 27.41 37.90 -6.49
C SER A 136 27.60 36.65 -5.64
N ASP A 137 28.80 36.50 -5.10
CA ASP A 137 29.18 35.54 -4.08
C ASP A 137 28.26 35.68 -2.85
N TYR A 138 27.49 34.63 -2.53
CA TYR A 138 26.98 34.41 -1.18
C TYR A 138 27.18 32.95 -0.79
N SER A 139 28.02 32.79 0.22
CA SER A 139 28.43 31.55 0.86
C SER A 139 27.24 30.74 1.38
N ASN A 140 27.17 29.48 0.94
CA ASN A 140 26.43 28.39 1.55
C ASN A 140 26.88 28.16 3.00
N VAL A 141 26.17 28.72 3.97
CA VAL A 141 26.21 28.27 5.37
C VAL A 141 24.79 28.35 5.92
N GLY A 142 24.12 27.21 6.05
CA GLY A 142 22.83 27.14 6.76
C GLY A 142 21.80 26.14 6.23
N SER A 143 22.16 24.89 5.97
CA SER A 143 21.14 23.82 5.81
C SER A 143 21.61 22.40 6.17
N SER A 144 22.89 22.19 6.51
CA SER A 144 23.41 20.83 6.82
C SER A 144 23.35 20.45 8.30
N SER A 145 23.22 21.40 9.23
CA SER A 145 23.27 21.12 10.68
C SER A 145 22.02 20.38 11.18
N GLY A 146 20.83 20.81 10.76
CA GLY A 146 19.56 20.25 11.24
C GLY A 146 19.35 18.78 10.87
N LEU A 147 19.72 18.36 9.65
CA LEU A 147 19.58 16.97 9.21
C LEU A 147 20.53 16.03 9.98
N ASN A 148 21.71 16.53 10.33
CA ASN A 148 22.70 15.78 11.11
C ASN A 148 22.25 15.62 12.57
N ASP A 149 21.63 16.67 13.14
CA ASP A 149 21.09 16.63 14.50
C ASP A 149 19.93 15.65 14.65
N VAL A 150 19.06 15.54 13.64
CA VAL A 150 17.96 14.56 13.61
C VAL A 150 18.51 13.13 13.52
N LYS A 151 19.45 12.86 12.60
CA LYS A 151 20.10 11.53 12.50
C LYS A 151 20.80 11.16 13.81
N ASN A 152 21.47 12.11 14.45
CA ASN A 152 22.11 11.92 15.74
C ASN A 152 21.10 11.65 16.86
N ALA A 153 19.93 12.30 16.85
CA ALA A 153 18.87 12.06 17.83
C ALA A 153 18.25 10.66 17.69
N VAL A 154 17.94 10.23 16.46
CA VAL A 154 17.44 8.89 16.17
C VAL A 154 18.47 7.84 16.57
N GLY A 155 19.75 8.04 16.24
CA GLY A 155 20.85 7.16 16.65
C GLY A 155 20.95 7.01 18.18
N ARG A 156 20.85 8.12 18.93
CA ARG A 156 20.81 8.09 20.41
C ARG A 156 19.59 7.32 20.95
N MET A 157 18.43 7.48 20.33
CA MET A 157 17.22 6.74 20.71
C MET A 157 17.35 5.24 20.45
N CYS A 158 17.85 4.85 19.28
CA CYS A 158 18.10 3.44 18.96
C CYS A 158 19.12 2.82 19.93
N ALA A 159 20.19 3.53 20.27
CA ALA A 159 21.15 3.07 21.26
C ALA A 159 20.50 2.86 22.64
N MET A 160 19.69 3.82 23.09
CA MET A 160 18.97 3.74 24.37
C MET A 160 17.95 2.59 24.41
N LEU A 161 17.22 2.37 23.32
CA LEU A 161 16.31 1.23 23.15
C LEU A 161 17.04 -0.11 23.25
N ASN A 162 18.21 -0.23 22.63
CA ASN A 162 19.01 -1.44 22.66
C ASN A 162 19.61 -1.71 24.05
N SER A 163 19.90 -0.67 24.83
CA SER A 163 20.39 -0.82 26.21
C SER A 163 19.31 -1.30 27.20
N PHE A 164 18.02 -1.11 26.90
CA PHE A 164 16.90 -1.49 27.77
C PHE A 164 15.85 -2.35 27.06
N PRO A 165 16.22 -3.57 26.59
CA PRO A 165 15.35 -4.40 25.75
C PRO A 165 14.10 -4.93 26.46
N ASN A 166 14.00 -4.77 27.79
CA ASN A 166 12.86 -5.20 28.61
C ASN A 166 11.92 -4.04 29.00
N LYS A 167 12.21 -2.82 28.54
CA LYS A 167 11.42 -1.62 28.83
C LYS A 167 10.84 -1.06 27.53
N GLN A 168 9.61 -0.57 27.61
CA GLN A 168 8.93 0.09 26.51
C GLN A 168 8.99 1.61 26.71
N PRO A 169 9.52 2.37 25.75
CA PRO A 169 9.52 3.82 25.84
C PRO A 169 8.11 4.37 25.95
N THR A 170 7.96 5.35 26.81
CA THR A 170 6.75 6.15 26.94
C THR A 170 7.05 7.59 26.54
N GLY A 171 6.03 8.34 26.18
CA GLY A 171 6.18 9.74 25.83
C GLY A 171 4.84 10.45 25.75
N ARG A 172 4.90 11.77 25.56
CA ARG A 172 3.72 12.64 25.43
C ARG A 172 3.75 13.36 24.10
N VAL A 173 2.60 13.42 23.44
CA VAL A 173 2.44 14.22 22.22
C VAL A 173 2.49 15.70 22.59
N LEU A 174 3.27 16.46 21.83
CA LEU A 174 3.47 17.90 21.98
C LEU A 174 2.82 18.73 20.87
N ALA A 175 2.54 18.12 19.71
CA ALA A 175 1.85 18.75 18.60
C ALA A 175 1.46 17.70 17.56
N VAL A 176 0.40 17.99 16.80
CA VAL A 176 0.12 17.33 15.51
C VAL A 176 0.77 18.18 14.42
N ILE A 177 1.75 17.60 13.73
CA ILE A 177 2.49 18.24 12.62
C ILE A 177 1.67 18.13 11.34
N GLU A 178 1.16 16.94 11.05
CA GLU A 178 0.33 16.65 9.89
C GLU A 178 -0.90 15.87 10.32
N ARG A 179 -2.07 16.31 9.83
CA ARG A 179 -3.35 15.69 10.15
C ARG A 179 -3.59 14.50 9.24
N SER A 180 -4.03 13.39 9.83
CA SER A 180 -4.43 12.18 9.12
C SER A 180 -5.60 12.45 8.16
N PRO A 181 -5.53 12.04 6.89
CA PRO A 181 -6.69 12.05 5.97
C PRO A 181 -7.88 11.26 6.51
N ARG A 182 -7.65 10.34 7.45
CA ARG A 182 -8.72 9.56 8.10
C ARG A 182 -9.68 10.42 8.91
N ARG A 183 -9.31 11.66 9.25
CA ARG A 183 -10.20 12.64 9.89
C ARG A 183 -11.37 13.03 8.97
N ASP A 184 -11.22 12.86 7.66
CA ASP A 184 -12.23 13.19 6.64
C ASP A 184 -13.08 11.99 6.22
N ALA A 185 -12.75 10.79 6.71
CA ALA A 185 -13.33 9.52 6.29
C ALA A 185 -13.86 8.69 7.48
N VAL A 186 -14.70 9.31 8.31
CA VAL A 186 -15.31 8.64 9.47
C VAL A 186 -16.67 8.08 9.06
N VAL A 187 -16.93 6.81 9.38
CA VAL A 187 -18.27 6.22 9.23
C VAL A 187 -18.83 5.84 10.59
N GLY A 188 -20.12 6.10 10.81
CA GLY A 188 -20.78 5.79 12.07
C GLY A 188 -22.29 5.83 12.02
N PHE A 189 -22.90 5.68 13.19
CA PHE A 189 -24.34 5.75 13.42
C PHE A 189 -24.69 6.97 14.27
N LEU A 190 -25.77 7.67 13.89
CA LEU A 190 -26.34 8.74 14.70
C LEU A 190 -27.16 8.16 15.84
N ASN A 191 -27.02 8.72 17.04
CA ASN A 191 -27.79 8.31 18.21
C ASN A 191 -29.06 9.17 18.34
N VAL A 192 -30.02 8.93 17.46
CA VAL A 192 -31.29 9.66 17.33
C VAL A 192 -32.23 9.36 18.49
N LYS A 193 -32.33 8.11 18.95
CA LYS A 193 -33.20 7.78 20.11
C LYS A 193 -32.83 8.55 21.37
N GLN A 194 -31.54 8.62 21.70
CA GLN A 194 -31.09 9.40 22.85
C GLN A 194 -31.43 10.89 22.70
N TRP A 195 -31.27 11.42 21.48
CA TRP A 195 -31.59 12.81 21.18
C TRP A 195 -33.09 13.12 21.28
N LEU A 196 -33.96 12.25 20.74
CA LEU A 196 -35.41 12.39 20.82
C LEU A 196 -35.89 12.37 22.28
N ASN A 197 -35.37 11.43 23.09
CA ASN A 197 -35.67 11.37 24.52
C ASN A 197 -35.28 12.67 25.24
N TYR A 198 -34.08 13.19 24.96
CA TYR A 198 -33.60 14.45 25.54
C TYR A 198 -34.48 15.64 25.13
N ARG A 199 -34.87 15.73 23.86
CA ARG A 199 -35.78 16.77 23.34
C ARG A 199 -37.15 16.72 24.03
N GLU A 200 -37.69 15.52 24.25
CA GLU A 200 -38.96 15.36 24.98
C GLU A 200 -38.87 15.79 26.44
N LEU A 201 -37.76 15.47 27.12
CA LEU A 201 -37.47 15.95 28.48
C LEU A 201 -37.45 17.47 28.52
N CYS A 202 -36.69 18.12 27.63
CA CYS A 202 -36.64 19.58 27.55
C CYS A 202 -38.02 20.22 27.25
N ARG A 203 -38.84 19.58 26.39
CA ARG A 203 -40.23 20.04 26.15
C ARG A 203 -41.12 19.91 27.39
N LYS A 204 -40.95 18.88 28.20
CA LYS A 204 -41.69 18.68 29.46
C LYS A 204 -41.29 19.72 30.51
N ASP A 205 -40.01 20.10 30.56
CA ASP A 205 -39.49 21.11 31.50
C ASP A 205 -39.83 22.55 31.07
N ALA A 206 -39.80 22.84 29.76
CA ALA A 206 -40.22 24.14 29.21
C ALA A 206 -41.71 24.45 29.44
N LYS A 207 -42.57 23.43 29.63
CA LYS A 207 -43.98 23.62 30.02
C LYS A 207 -44.16 23.98 31.50
N LYS A 208 -43.14 23.75 32.36
CA LYS A 208 -43.16 24.04 33.81
C LYS A 208 -42.50 25.37 34.17
N SER A 209 -41.63 25.91 33.32
CA SER A 209 -40.88 27.15 33.55
C SER A 209 -41.26 28.21 32.52
N LYS A 210 -41.73 29.39 32.97
CA LYS A 210 -42.00 30.57 32.12
C LYS A 210 -40.72 31.31 31.68
N THR A 211 -39.56 30.66 31.72
CA THR A 211 -38.29 31.23 31.25
C THR A 211 -37.90 30.54 29.95
N ARG A 212 -37.91 31.28 28.84
CA ARG A 212 -37.44 30.82 27.53
C ARG A 212 -35.93 30.55 27.61
N PHE A 213 -35.53 29.32 27.88
CA PHE A 213 -34.17 28.86 27.62
C PHE A 213 -33.98 28.71 26.11
N SER A 214 -33.13 29.55 25.52
CA SER A 214 -32.76 29.59 24.10
C SER A 214 -31.85 28.43 23.64
N PHE A 215 -31.53 27.47 24.51
CA PHE A 215 -30.77 26.27 24.16
C PHE A 215 -31.52 25.30 23.22
N ALA A 216 -32.81 25.54 22.94
CA ALA A 216 -33.68 24.63 22.20
C ALA A 216 -33.54 24.70 20.67
N GLU A 217 -32.80 25.67 20.10
CA GLU A 217 -32.70 25.84 18.64
C GLU A 217 -31.44 25.22 18.00
N HIS A 218 -30.40 24.92 18.77
CA HIS A 218 -29.12 24.40 18.25
C HIS A 218 -28.68 23.12 18.98
N GLY A 219 -29.52 22.09 18.90
CA GLY A 219 -29.23 20.79 19.51
C GLY A 219 -27.99 20.12 18.89
N TYR A 220 -27.26 19.34 19.69
CA TYR A 220 -26.23 18.44 19.19
C TYR A 220 -26.74 17.00 19.18
N ILE A 221 -26.36 16.22 18.17
CA ILE A 221 -26.58 14.78 18.11
C ILE A 221 -25.23 14.05 18.16
N GLN A 222 -25.18 12.94 18.89
CA GLN A 222 -23.96 12.15 19.02
C GLN A 222 -23.83 11.18 17.85
N LEU A 223 -22.65 11.15 17.21
CA LEU A 223 -22.23 10.14 16.26
C LEU A 223 -21.37 9.10 16.98
N THR A 224 -21.64 7.82 16.74
CA THR A 224 -20.80 6.70 17.20
C THR A 224 -20.10 6.07 16.00
N PRO A 225 -18.78 6.27 15.84
CA PRO A 225 -18.02 5.65 14.75
C PRO A 225 -18.04 4.13 14.81
N ILE A 226 -17.95 3.46 13.65
CA ILE A 226 -17.77 2.00 13.56
C ILE A 226 -16.37 1.62 14.04
N ASP A 227 -15.36 2.38 13.62
CA ASP A 227 -13.98 2.15 14.03
C ASP A 227 -13.77 2.63 15.47
N PRO A 228 -13.52 1.71 16.44
CA PRO A 228 -13.41 2.04 17.86
C PRO A 228 -12.17 2.88 18.20
N ARG A 229 -11.26 3.07 17.23
CA ARG A 229 -10.09 3.95 17.38
C ARG A 229 -10.49 5.43 17.35
N PHE A 230 -11.69 5.75 16.87
CA PHE A 230 -12.25 7.09 16.97
C PHE A 230 -13.12 7.24 18.22
N PRO A 231 -13.06 8.40 18.90
CA PRO A 231 -14.03 8.71 19.94
C PRO A 231 -15.42 8.96 19.35
N LYS A 232 -16.43 8.94 20.23
CA LYS A 232 -17.75 9.51 19.90
C LYS A 232 -17.61 10.99 19.53
N MET A 233 -18.44 11.44 18.60
CA MET A 233 -18.37 12.80 18.06
C MET A 233 -19.69 13.53 18.25
N MET A 234 -19.64 14.85 18.28
CA MET A 234 -20.81 15.72 18.39
C MET A 234 -21.08 16.40 17.06
N ILE A 235 -22.31 16.26 16.56
CA ILE A 235 -22.76 16.87 15.32
C ILE A 235 -23.76 17.97 15.66
N LEU A 236 -23.57 19.16 15.11
CA LEU A 236 -24.54 20.23 15.24
C LEU A 236 -25.75 19.94 14.34
N VAL A 237 -26.97 19.93 14.91
CA VAL A 237 -28.19 19.59 14.16
C VAL A 237 -28.47 20.57 13.01
N SER A 238 -28.07 21.84 13.14
CA SER A 238 -28.17 22.81 12.03
C SER A 238 -27.24 22.50 10.86
N GLY A 239 -26.15 21.76 11.10
CA GLY A 239 -25.21 21.31 10.07
C GLY A 239 -25.54 19.95 9.45
N LEU A 240 -26.70 19.36 9.79
CA LEU A 240 -27.17 18.14 9.12
C LEU A 240 -27.68 18.45 7.71
N PRO A 241 -27.43 17.57 6.73
CA PRO A 241 -28.08 17.64 5.42
C PRO A 241 -29.62 17.72 5.56
N ASP A 242 -30.26 18.49 4.68
CA ASP A 242 -31.72 18.75 4.72
C ASP A 242 -32.57 17.48 4.75
N CYS A 243 -32.11 16.42 4.06
CA CYS A 243 -32.77 15.13 4.04
C CYS A 243 -32.83 14.48 5.44
N LEU A 244 -31.72 14.53 6.18
CA LEU A 244 -31.62 14.01 7.55
C LEU A 244 -32.39 14.90 8.52
N LYS A 245 -32.29 16.22 8.36
CA LYS A 245 -32.97 17.19 9.23
C LYS A 245 -34.49 17.00 9.18
N LYS A 246 -35.08 16.88 7.99
CA LYS A 246 -36.53 16.62 7.82
C LYS A 246 -36.96 15.31 8.47
N ARG A 247 -36.17 14.24 8.32
CA ARG A 247 -36.47 12.93 8.91
C ARG A 247 -36.34 12.95 10.44
N LEU A 248 -35.35 13.66 10.96
CA LEU A 248 -35.15 13.86 12.39
C LEU A 248 -36.31 14.68 13.01
N GLU A 249 -36.79 15.71 12.31
CA GLU A 249 -37.95 16.50 12.71
C GLU A 249 -39.24 15.67 12.75
N ASN A 250 -39.38 14.71 11.82
CA ASN A 250 -40.47 13.73 11.77
C ASN A 250 -40.32 12.58 12.79
N SER A 251 -39.32 12.63 13.69
CA SER A 251 -39.04 11.59 14.69
C SER A 251 -38.83 10.19 14.09
N ASP A 252 -38.21 10.12 12.92
CA ASP A 252 -37.90 8.85 12.26
C ASP A 252 -36.81 8.09 13.04
N ALA A 253 -37.23 7.07 13.80
CA ALA A 253 -36.34 6.23 14.58
C ALA A 253 -35.48 5.29 13.73
N THR A 254 -35.76 5.14 12.42
CA THR A 254 -34.95 4.29 11.53
C THR A 254 -33.56 4.86 11.26
N LEU A 255 -33.38 6.17 11.48
CA LEU A 255 -32.09 6.86 11.36
C LEU A 255 -31.00 6.30 12.29
N ASP A 256 -31.38 5.73 13.44
CA ASP A 256 -30.44 5.04 14.35
C ASP A 256 -29.71 3.87 13.67
N MET A 257 -30.32 3.28 12.65
CA MET A 257 -29.81 2.12 11.93
C MET A 257 -29.15 2.50 10.60
N GLU A 258 -29.04 3.79 10.30
CA GLU A 258 -28.41 4.29 9.08
C GLU A 258 -26.95 4.62 9.30
N LEU A 259 -26.13 4.23 8.32
CA LEU A 259 -24.74 4.59 8.24
C LEU A 259 -24.59 5.96 7.57
N VAL A 260 -23.75 6.78 8.19
CA VAL A 260 -23.43 8.12 7.70
C VAL A 260 -21.92 8.31 7.58
N ALA A 261 -21.52 9.05 6.55
CA ALA A 261 -20.16 9.57 6.38
C ALA A 261 -20.02 10.89 7.13
N ALA A 262 -18.92 11.06 7.84
CA ALA A 262 -18.62 12.24 8.62
C ALA A 262 -17.14 12.64 8.52
N ARG A 263 -16.88 13.91 8.80
CA ARG A 263 -15.54 14.46 8.95
C ARG A 263 -15.42 15.18 10.28
N ILE A 264 -14.28 15.00 10.96
CA ILE A 264 -13.90 15.78 12.14
C ILE A 264 -13.62 17.22 11.70
N ASP A 265 -14.42 18.16 12.19
CA ASP A 265 -14.32 19.58 11.86
C ASP A 265 -13.36 20.29 12.82
N SER A 266 -13.66 20.22 14.12
CA SER A 266 -12.84 20.81 15.17
C SER A 266 -12.78 19.91 16.41
N TRP A 267 -11.70 20.02 17.17
CA TRP A 267 -11.57 19.36 18.46
C TRP A 267 -10.96 20.33 19.45
N ASP A 268 -11.84 21.06 20.13
CA ASP A 268 -11.46 22.07 21.13
C ASP A 268 -10.82 21.42 22.36
N GLU A 269 -9.86 22.12 22.99
CA GLU A 269 -9.09 21.65 24.14
C GLU A 269 -9.98 21.39 25.36
N ALA A 270 -11.05 22.18 25.52
CA ALA A 270 -12.02 22.01 26.60
C ALA A 270 -13.01 20.86 26.38
N SER A 271 -13.06 20.30 25.16
CA SER A 271 -14.01 19.26 24.79
C SER A 271 -13.38 17.87 24.80
N ALA A 272 -13.98 16.96 25.56
CA ALA A 272 -13.57 15.55 25.56
C ALA A 272 -13.91 14.82 24.22
N VAL A 273 -14.78 15.39 23.39
CA VAL A 273 -15.26 14.81 22.14
C VAL A 273 -15.12 15.82 20.98
N PRO A 274 -14.71 15.40 19.78
CA PRO A 274 -14.61 16.29 18.63
C PRO A 274 -16.00 16.68 18.11
N GLN A 275 -16.05 17.87 17.50
CA GLN A 275 -17.14 18.25 16.63
C GLN A 275 -16.91 17.68 15.23
N ALA A 276 -17.96 17.19 14.61
CA ALA A 276 -17.92 16.65 13.27
C ALA A 276 -19.10 17.16 12.43
N CYS A 277 -18.93 17.08 11.12
CA CYS A 277 -19.96 17.39 10.12
C CYS A 277 -20.32 16.11 9.36
N ILE A 278 -21.60 15.97 9.01
CA ILE A 278 -22.08 14.85 8.17
C ILE A 278 -21.91 15.25 6.72
N LEU A 279 -21.29 14.36 5.94
CA LEU A 279 -21.05 14.57 4.51
C LEU A 279 -22.22 14.02 3.69
N HIS A 280 -22.57 12.75 3.91
CA HIS A 280 -23.69 12.09 3.24
C HIS A 280 -24.14 10.82 4.01
N THR A 281 -25.22 10.20 3.56
CA THR A 281 -25.80 8.97 4.10
C THR A 281 -25.59 7.80 3.15
N PHE A 282 -25.19 6.64 3.65
CA PHE A 282 -25.11 5.41 2.85
C PHE A 282 -26.45 4.65 2.83
N GLY A 283 -27.22 4.73 3.93
CA GLY A 283 -28.48 4.00 4.11
C GLY A 283 -28.40 3.00 5.26
N GLN A 284 -29.26 1.98 5.26
CA GLN A 284 -29.36 1.02 6.37
C GLN A 284 -28.08 0.19 6.53
N GLY A 285 -27.46 0.24 7.71
CA GLY A 285 -26.21 -0.47 8.02
C GLY A 285 -26.34 -1.99 8.06
N GLY A 286 -27.56 -2.53 8.06
CA GLY A 286 -27.79 -3.98 7.97
C GLY A 286 -27.66 -4.57 6.56
N LYS A 287 -27.52 -3.73 5.53
CA LYS A 287 -27.43 -4.15 4.12
C LYS A 287 -25.97 -4.26 3.68
N LEU A 288 -25.71 -5.25 2.81
CA LEU A 288 -24.38 -5.55 2.28
C LEU A 288 -23.80 -4.37 1.47
N GLU A 289 -24.54 -3.87 0.48
CA GLU A 289 -24.10 -2.75 -0.37
C GLU A 289 -23.75 -1.49 0.44
N THR A 290 -24.59 -1.11 1.42
CA THR A 290 -24.32 0.02 2.31
C THR A 290 -22.98 -0.13 3.03
N GLN A 291 -22.66 -1.34 3.49
CA GLN A 291 -21.40 -1.62 4.19
C GLN A 291 -20.21 -1.61 3.22
N LEU A 292 -20.40 -2.08 1.98
CA LEU A 292 -19.37 -2.00 0.95
C LEU A 292 -19.03 -0.53 0.62
N ASP A 293 -20.04 0.31 0.40
CA ASP A 293 -19.83 1.74 0.13
C ASP A 293 -19.14 2.44 1.30
N ALA A 294 -19.52 2.12 2.54
CA ALA A 294 -18.85 2.60 3.74
C ALA A 294 -17.37 2.19 3.80
N ILE A 295 -17.05 0.91 3.54
CA ILE A 295 -15.67 0.40 3.51
C ILE A 295 -14.82 1.13 2.46
N LEU A 296 -15.39 1.37 1.28
CA LEU A 296 -14.71 2.09 0.19
C LEU A 296 -14.44 3.54 0.59
N PHE A 297 -15.41 4.21 1.21
CA PHE A 297 -15.26 5.57 1.71
C PHE A 297 -14.21 5.69 2.83
N GLU A 298 -14.24 4.80 3.84
CA GLU A 298 -13.26 4.79 4.95
C GLU A 298 -11.80 4.64 4.47
N ASN A 299 -11.61 3.96 3.34
CA ASN A 299 -10.30 3.73 2.74
C ASN A 299 -9.99 4.70 1.59
N ALA A 300 -10.81 5.75 1.43
CA ALA A 300 -10.70 6.76 0.39
C ALA A 300 -10.55 6.15 -1.02
N ILE A 301 -11.27 5.07 -1.32
CA ILE A 301 -11.25 4.46 -2.65
C ILE A 301 -12.12 5.29 -3.60
N CYS A 302 -11.55 5.69 -4.72
CA CYS A 302 -12.27 6.39 -5.78
C CYS A 302 -13.28 5.44 -6.44
N THR A 303 -14.56 5.74 -6.28
CA THR A 303 -15.68 4.99 -6.88
C THR A 303 -16.35 5.73 -8.02
N SER A 304 -15.96 6.98 -8.28
CA SER A 304 -16.51 7.78 -9.36
C SER A 304 -16.10 7.24 -10.72
N ASP A 305 -16.93 7.53 -11.72
CA ASP A 305 -16.59 7.29 -13.12
C ASP A 305 -15.37 8.12 -13.53
N PHE A 306 -14.72 7.68 -14.60
CA PHE A 306 -13.60 8.39 -15.20
C PHE A 306 -14.07 9.74 -15.77
N SER A 307 -13.28 10.79 -15.58
CA SER A 307 -13.60 12.12 -16.09
C SER A 307 -13.65 12.13 -17.62
N SER A 308 -14.48 13.00 -18.20
CA SER A 308 -14.53 13.19 -19.66
C SER A 308 -13.15 13.49 -20.25
N GLU A 309 -12.36 14.28 -19.54
CA GLU A 309 -11.02 14.71 -19.89
C GLU A 309 -10.07 13.51 -19.95
N SER A 310 -10.11 12.61 -18.96
CA SER A 310 -9.31 11.37 -18.98
C SER A 310 -9.72 10.43 -20.11
N LEU A 311 -11.01 10.35 -20.44
CA LEU A 311 -11.53 9.52 -21.53
C LEU A 311 -11.14 10.06 -22.91
N THR A 312 -10.99 11.38 -23.06
CA THR A 312 -10.52 11.99 -24.33
C THR A 312 -9.06 11.66 -24.65
N CYS A 313 -8.27 11.21 -23.67
CA CYS A 313 -6.90 10.73 -23.91
C CYS A 313 -6.85 9.35 -24.57
N LEU A 314 -7.96 8.61 -24.59
CA LEU A 314 -8.01 7.27 -25.18
C LEU A 314 -8.10 7.36 -26.72
N PRO A 315 -7.48 6.41 -27.44
CA PRO A 315 -7.60 6.38 -28.88
C PRO A 315 -9.03 6.01 -29.32
N SER A 316 -9.42 6.43 -30.52
CA SER A 316 -10.70 6.09 -31.13
C SER A 316 -10.79 4.59 -31.45
N LEU A 317 -12.00 4.04 -31.34
CA LEU A 317 -12.29 2.65 -31.73
C LEU A 317 -12.85 2.54 -33.16
N PRO A 318 -12.56 1.44 -33.89
CA PRO A 318 -11.65 0.36 -33.51
C PRO A 318 -10.18 0.83 -33.53
N TRP A 319 -9.39 0.38 -32.55
CA TRP A 319 -7.96 0.69 -32.50
C TRP A 319 -7.15 -0.52 -32.97
N GLU A 320 -6.20 -0.27 -33.85
CA GLU A 320 -5.23 -1.23 -34.34
C GLU A 320 -3.82 -0.67 -34.15
N VAL A 321 -2.82 -1.56 -34.10
CA VAL A 321 -1.41 -1.16 -33.97
C VAL A 321 -1.00 -0.30 -35.20
N PRO A 322 -0.51 0.93 -34.99
CA PRO A 322 -0.08 1.79 -36.11
C PRO A 322 1.10 1.20 -36.90
N GLN A 323 1.20 1.52 -38.19
CA GLN A 323 2.24 0.99 -39.09
C GLN A 323 3.67 1.39 -38.68
N GLU A 324 3.80 2.53 -38.02
CA GLU A 324 5.05 3.06 -37.49
C GLU A 324 5.61 2.17 -36.38
N GLU A 325 4.74 1.60 -35.54
CA GLU A 325 5.13 0.73 -34.43
C GLU A 325 5.73 -0.59 -34.92
N PHE A 326 5.27 -1.12 -36.06
CA PHE A 326 5.88 -2.31 -36.68
C PHE A 326 7.29 -2.06 -37.22
N ARG A 327 7.68 -0.80 -37.44
CA ARG A 327 9.02 -0.42 -37.92
C ARG A 327 9.98 -0.14 -36.75
N SER A 328 9.45 0.40 -35.65
CA SER A 328 10.25 0.80 -34.48
C SER A 328 10.40 -0.33 -33.46
N ARG A 329 9.43 -1.25 -33.38
CA ARG A 329 9.42 -2.37 -32.42
C ARG A 329 9.81 -3.67 -33.06
N MET A 330 10.28 -4.61 -32.23
CA MET A 330 10.54 -5.97 -32.67
C MET A 330 9.22 -6.73 -32.87
N ASP A 331 9.02 -7.31 -34.06
CA ASP A 331 7.83 -8.09 -34.39
C ASP A 331 7.98 -9.54 -33.90
N LEU A 332 7.20 -9.91 -32.89
CA LEU A 332 7.19 -11.25 -32.28
C LEU A 332 5.87 -11.98 -32.53
N ARG A 333 5.01 -11.50 -33.44
CA ARG A 333 3.70 -12.12 -33.74
C ARG A 333 3.79 -13.55 -34.29
N LYS A 334 4.99 -14.00 -34.66
CA LYS A 334 5.27 -15.34 -35.15
C LYS A 334 5.69 -16.32 -34.04
N LEU A 335 5.78 -15.88 -32.78
CA LEU A 335 6.08 -16.75 -31.64
C LEU A 335 4.79 -17.30 -31.02
N CYS A 336 4.87 -18.52 -30.47
CA CYS A 336 3.79 -19.10 -29.68
C CYS A 336 3.74 -18.38 -28.32
N ILE A 337 2.87 -17.37 -28.22
CA ILE A 337 2.70 -16.52 -27.05
C ILE A 337 1.30 -16.74 -26.50
N PHE A 338 1.15 -16.96 -25.20
CA PHE A 338 -0.15 -17.13 -24.55
C PHE A 338 -0.12 -16.56 -23.13
N SER A 339 -1.30 -16.25 -22.57
CA SER A 339 -1.43 -15.84 -21.17
C SER A 339 -1.95 -17.00 -20.31
N ILE A 340 -1.64 -16.98 -19.01
CA ILE A 340 -2.17 -17.93 -18.01
C ILE A 340 -2.70 -17.12 -16.83
N ASP A 341 -4.02 -17.05 -16.72
CA ASP A 341 -4.72 -16.14 -15.81
C ASP A 341 -5.87 -16.84 -15.09
N PRO A 342 -6.51 -16.21 -14.08
CA PRO A 342 -7.82 -16.66 -13.65
C PRO A 342 -8.81 -16.68 -14.83
N SER A 343 -9.71 -17.67 -14.84
CA SER A 343 -10.73 -17.78 -15.90
C SER A 343 -11.56 -16.50 -16.07
N THR A 344 -11.83 -15.80 -14.98
CA THR A 344 -12.57 -14.52 -14.93
C THR A 344 -11.76 -13.27 -15.26
N ALA A 345 -10.45 -13.38 -15.53
CA ALA A 345 -9.60 -12.23 -15.81
C ALA A 345 -9.95 -11.53 -17.13
N THR A 346 -10.00 -10.20 -17.12
CA THR A 346 -10.27 -9.36 -18.30
C THR A 346 -9.11 -8.43 -18.63
N ASP A 347 -8.28 -8.07 -17.65
CA ASP A 347 -7.07 -7.25 -17.77
C ASP A 347 -5.81 -8.13 -17.79
N LEU A 348 -5.54 -8.76 -18.94
CA LEU A 348 -4.35 -9.59 -19.15
C LEU A 348 -3.10 -8.70 -19.29
N ASP A 349 -2.33 -8.59 -18.20
CA ASP A 349 -1.09 -7.80 -18.13
C ASP A 349 0.11 -8.52 -18.77
N ASP A 350 0.16 -9.85 -18.62
CA ASP A 350 1.32 -10.66 -18.95
C ASP A 350 1.01 -11.84 -19.87
N ALA A 351 1.99 -12.20 -20.69
CA ALA A 351 2.00 -13.38 -21.54
C ALA A 351 3.40 -13.98 -21.59
N LEU A 352 3.49 -15.28 -21.88
CA LEU A 352 4.72 -16.06 -21.88
C LEU A 352 4.96 -16.70 -23.25
N SER A 353 6.23 -16.91 -23.59
CA SER A 353 6.67 -17.76 -24.69
C SER A 353 7.95 -18.49 -24.30
N ILE A 354 8.23 -19.62 -24.95
CA ILE A 354 9.48 -20.35 -24.72
C ILE A 354 9.99 -20.96 -26.03
N GLU A 355 11.30 -20.89 -26.23
CA GLU A 355 11.98 -21.49 -27.37
C GLU A 355 13.21 -22.28 -26.87
N VAL A 356 13.54 -23.38 -27.54
CA VAL A 356 14.78 -24.13 -27.28
C VAL A 356 15.87 -23.55 -28.17
N VAL A 357 16.92 -22.96 -27.58
CA VAL A 357 17.99 -22.30 -28.34
C VAL A 357 19.07 -23.31 -28.75
N SER A 358 19.78 -23.87 -27.77
CA SER A 358 20.84 -24.87 -27.98
C SER A 358 21.24 -25.53 -26.64
N ASN A 359 21.76 -26.76 -26.65
CA ASN A 359 22.35 -27.43 -25.47
C ASN A 359 21.47 -27.39 -24.19
N GLY A 360 20.15 -27.50 -24.32
CA GLY A 360 19.22 -27.43 -23.19
C GLY A 360 19.01 -26.03 -22.59
N ILE A 361 19.50 -24.98 -23.27
CA ILE A 361 19.20 -23.59 -22.94
C ILE A 361 17.83 -23.24 -23.51
N PHE A 362 16.95 -22.75 -22.63
CA PHE A 362 15.64 -22.23 -22.99
C PHE A 362 15.67 -20.71 -23.06
N ARG A 363 15.16 -20.13 -24.14
CA ARG A 363 14.84 -18.72 -24.21
C ARG A 363 13.41 -18.53 -23.74
N VAL A 364 13.25 -17.95 -22.56
CA VAL A 364 11.94 -17.59 -22.01
C VAL A 364 11.66 -16.14 -22.33
N GLY A 365 10.49 -15.89 -22.92
CA GLY A 365 9.96 -14.56 -23.19
C GLY A 365 8.87 -14.18 -22.19
N VAL A 366 9.05 -13.06 -21.51
CA VAL A 366 8.02 -12.44 -20.67
C VAL A 366 7.54 -11.17 -21.37
N HIS A 367 6.27 -11.16 -21.78
CA HIS A 367 5.64 -10.09 -22.54
C HIS A 367 4.64 -9.37 -21.63
N ILE A 368 4.84 -8.07 -21.38
CA ILE A 368 4.00 -7.26 -20.52
C ILE A 368 3.30 -6.19 -21.36
N ALA A 369 2.01 -5.95 -21.15
CA ALA A 369 1.25 -4.89 -21.81
C ALA A 369 1.98 -3.54 -21.77
N ASP A 370 2.22 -2.90 -22.92
CA ASP A 370 2.90 -1.59 -22.97
C ASP A 370 1.92 -0.44 -22.72
N VAL A 371 1.50 -0.28 -21.47
CA VAL A 371 0.57 0.77 -21.05
C VAL A 371 1.19 2.16 -21.16
N SER A 372 2.52 2.27 -21.07
CA SER A 372 3.25 3.54 -21.20
C SER A 372 3.12 4.18 -22.58
N TYR A 373 2.72 3.40 -23.59
CA TYR A 373 2.36 3.93 -24.91
C TYR A 373 1.06 4.76 -24.88
N PHE A 374 0.08 4.33 -24.08
CA PHE A 374 -1.24 4.95 -24.03
C PHE A 374 -1.36 6.01 -22.92
N VAL A 375 -0.73 5.76 -21.77
CA VAL A 375 -0.75 6.67 -20.61
C VAL A 375 0.49 7.54 -20.65
N LEU A 376 0.40 8.64 -21.40
CA LEU A 376 1.49 9.60 -21.56
C LEU A 376 1.63 10.49 -20.31
N PRO A 377 2.86 10.88 -19.91
CA PRO A 377 3.10 11.73 -18.75
C PRO A 377 2.27 13.02 -18.77
N ASP A 378 1.83 13.46 -17.60
CA ASP A 378 1.16 14.75 -17.35
C ASP A 378 -0.21 14.94 -18.04
N THR A 379 -0.73 13.90 -18.71
CA THR A 379 -2.09 13.88 -19.24
C THR A 379 -3.14 13.70 -18.13
N GLU A 380 -4.39 14.04 -18.41
CA GLU A 380 -5.49 13.84 -17.43
C GLU A 380 -5.71 12.35 -17.11
N LEU A 381 -5.45 11.46 -18.06
CA LEU A 381 -5.44 10.02 -17.82
C LEU A 381 -4.30 9.59 -16.88
N ASP A 382 -3.13 10.19 -17.01
CA ASP A 382 -1.99 9.93 -16.12
C ASP A 382 -2.27 10.38 -14.68
N LYS A 383 -2.80 11.60 -14.51
CA LYS A 383 -3.19 12.13 -13.19
C LYS A 383 -4.25 11.25 -12.54
N GLU A 384 -5.26 10.83 -13.30
CA GLU A 384 -6.30 9.92 -12.79
C GLU A 384 -5.71 8.55 -12.40
N ALA A 385 -4.81 8.00 -13.22
CA ALA A 385 -4.10 6.76 -12.91
C ALA A 385 -3.22 6.88 -11.66
N GLN A 386 -2.56 8.03 -11.46
CA GLN A 386 -1.78 8.34 -10.27
C GLN A 386 -2.66 8.42 -9.02
N ILE A 387 -3.80 9.14 -9.08
CA ILE A 387 -4.78 9.26 -7.99
C ILE A 387 -5.33 7.89 -7.59
N ARG A 388 -5.71 7.06 -8.57
CA ARG A 388 -6.21 5.71 -8.29
C ARG A 388 -5.10 4.77 -7.81
N SER A 389 -3.90 4.90 -8.39
CA SER A 389 -2.64 4.18 -8.10
C SER A 389 -2.65 2.66 -8.28
N THR A 390 -3.74 1.99 -7.89
CA THR A 390 -3.91 0.54 -8.02
C THR A 390 -5.38 0.21 -8.24
N SER A 391 -5.68 -0.80 -9.06
CA SER A 391 -7.03 -1.37 -9.12
C SER A 391 -7.37 -2.02 -7.78
N VAL A 392 -8.64 -1.93 -7.38
CA VAL A 392 -9.17 -2.57 -6.15
C VAL A 392 -10.07 -3.72 -6.57
N HIS A 393 -9.62 -4.94 -6.28
CA HIS A 393 -10.37 -6.16 -6.55
C HIS A 393 -11.21 -6.52 -5.32
N MET A 394 -12.52 -6.43 -5.46
CA MET A 394 -13.50 -6.99 -4.55
C MET A 394 -14.01 -8.31 -5.13
N LEU A 395 -14.78 -9.06 -4.34
CA LEU A 395 -15.24 -10.40 -4.75
C LEU A 395 -16.11 -10.41 -6.01
N GLN A 396 -17.01 -9.44 -6.16
CA GLN A 396 -17.92 -9.34 -7.30
C GLN A 396 -17.64 -8.14 -8.21
N LYS A 397 -16.81 -7.19 -7.75
CA LYS A 397 -16.57 -5.92 -8.43
C LYS A 397 -15.09 -5.64 -8.50
N LYS A 398 -14.65 -5.10 -9.63
CA LYS A 398 -13.31 -4.52 -9.79
C LYS A 398 -13.49 -3.02 -9.95
N LEU A 399 -12.77 -2.24 -9.14
CA LEU A 399 -12.64 -0.80 -9.33
C LEU A 399 -11.32 -0.57 -10.06
N PRO A 400 -11.33 -0.28 -11.36
CA PRO A 400 -10.12 -0.25 -12.16
C PRO A 400 -9.33 1.05 -11.95
N MET A 401 -8.00 0.95 -12.05
CA MET A 401 -7.10 2.11 -12.08
C MET A 401 -7.21 2.88 -13.40
N LEU A 402 -7.42 2.17 -14.50
CA LEU A 402 -7.50 2.74 -15.85
C LEU A 402 -8.89 2.45 -16.46
N PRO A 403 -9.39 3.29 -17.38
CA PRO A 403 -10.68 3.06 -18.04
C PRO A 403 -10.77 1.63 -18.60
N PRO A 404 -11.90 0.91 -18.46
CA PRO A 404 -12.05 -0.46 -18.97
C PRO A 404 -11.73 -0.59 -20.46
N LEU A 405 -12.01 0.45 -21.24
CA LEU A 405 -11.63 0.51 -22.65
C LEU A 405 -10.12 0.33 -22.85
N LEU A 406 -9.29 0.89 -21.97
CA LEU A 406 -7.85 0.69 -21.97
C LEU A 406 -7.46 -0.64 -21.31
N SER A 407 -7.90 -0.85 -20.07
CA SER A 407 -7.40 -1.93 -19.22
C SER A 407 -7.86 -3.32 -19.64
N GLU A 408 -9.03 -3.45 -20.28
CA GLU A 408 -9.65 -4.75 -20.61
C GLU A 408 -9.71 -5.00 -22.11
N ASN A 409 -9.45 -3.97 -22.94
CA ASN A 409 -9.53 -4.08 -24.39
C ASN A 409 -8.20 -3.75 -25.10
N ILE A 410 -7.90 -2.48 -25.33
CA ILE A 410 -6.79 -2.10 -26.23
C ILE A 410 -5.40 -2.31 -25.61
N GLY A 411 -5.29 -2.17 -24.29
CA GLY A 411 -4.05 -2.39 -23.55
C GLY A 411 -3.86 -3.85 -23.12
N SER A 412 -4.95 -4.60 -22.93
CA SER A 412 -4.88 -6.00 -22.53
C SER A 412 -4.36 -6.89 -23.65
N LEU A 413 -3.53 -7.88 -23.29
CA LEU A 413 -2.92 -8.87 -24.19
C LEU A 413 -3.92 -9.96 -24.66
N ASN A 414 -5.10 -9.52 -25.08
CA ASN A 414 -6.18 -10.36 -25.57
C ASN A 414 -5.73 -11.27 -26.74
N PRO A 415 -6.24 -12.51 -26.82
CA PRO A 415 -5.84 -13.46 -27.85
C PRO A 415 -6.36 -13.07 -29.24
N GLY A 416 -5.62 -13.46 -30.28
CA GLY A 416 -6.03 -13.29 -31.67
C GLY A 416 -5.99 -11.86 -32.21
N VAL A 417 -5.38 -10.92 -31.49
CA VAL A 417 -5.26 -9.52 -31.88
C VAL A 417 -3.83 -9.01 -31.66
N ASP A 418 -3.39 -8.10 -32.52
CA ASP A 418 -2.05 -7.52 -32.42
C ASP A 418 -2.03 -6.53 -31.25
N ARG A 419 -0.98 -6.62 -30.42
CA ARG A 419 -0.84 -5.83 -29.19
C ARG A 419 0.59 -5.33 -28.99
N LEU A 420 0.70 -4.15 -28.40
CA LEU A 420 1.97 -3.55 -28.00
C LEU A 420 2.40 -4.08 -26.65
N ALA A 421 3.65 -4.54 -26.55
CA ALA A 421 4.20 -5.08 -25.32
C ALA A 421 5.62 -4.55 -25.06
N PHE A 422 5.98 -4.55 -23.78
CA PHE A 422 7.36 -4.65 -23.35
C PHE A 422 7.73 -6.13 -23.24
N TYR A 423 8.92 -6.47 -23.67
CA TYR A 423 9.41 -7.84 -23.70
C TYR A 423 10.73 -7.94 -22.97
N ILE A 424 10.83 -8.93 -22.11
CA ILE A 424 12.09 -9.38 -21.50
C ILE A 424 12.34 -10.81 -21.97
N PHE A 425 13.46 -11.05 -22.64
CA PHE A 425 13.92 -12.42 -22.88
C PHE A 425 15.08 -12.77 -21.97
N LEU A 426 15.09 -14.03 -21.56
CA LEU A 426 16.08 -14.62 -20.68
C LEU A 426 16.47 -15.96 -21.25
N ASP A 427 17.75 -16.12 -21.59
CA ASP A 427 18.32 -17.43 -21.93
C ASP A 427 18.73 -18.10 -20.62
N ILE A 428 18.07 -19.21 -20.29
CA ILE A 428 18.20 -19.91 -19.01
C ILE A 428 18.81 -21.28 -19.27
N ASN A 429 19.94 -21.57 -18.62
CA ASN A 429 20.60 -22.87 -18.71
C ASN A 429 19.91 -23.91 -17.80
N PRO A 430 20.24 -25.21 -17.91
CA PRO A 430 19.67 -26.26 -17.04
C PRO A 430 19.92 -26.09 -15.53
N ALA A 431 20.88 -25.25 -15.13
CA ALA A 431 21.13 -24.94 -13.71
C ALA A 431 20.26 -23.77 -13.19
N GLY A 432 19.47 -23.16 -14.06
CA GLY A 432 18.65 -21.97 -13.75
C GLY A 432 19.45 -20.68 -13.71
N ASP A 433 20.64 -20.63 -14.33
CA ASP A 433 21.41 -19.40 -14.48
C ASP A 433 21.06 -18.70 -15.81
N ILE A 434 21.02 -17.37 -15.76
CA ILE A 434 20.74 -16.52 -16.91
C ILE A 434 22.03 -16.30 -17.70
N THR A 435 22.07 -16.70 -18.96
CA THR A 435 23.24 -16.60 -19.84
C THR A 435 23.17 -15.44 -20.84
N ASP A 436 21.97 -15.04 -21.24
CA ASP A 436 21.71 -13.80 -22.00
C ASP A 436 20.39 -13.18 -21.55
N GLN A 437 20.28 -11.87 -21.68
CA GLN A 437 19.04 -11.14 -21.44
C GLN A 437 18.92 -9.93 -22.35
N TRP A 438 17.68 -9.54 -22.62
CA TRP A 438 17.36 -8.27 -23.24
C TRP A 438 16.01 -7.78 -22.77
N ILE A 439 15.85 -6.46 -22.79
CA ILE A 439 14.57 -5.79 -22.62
C ILE A 439 14.31 -4.87 -23.80
N GLY A 440 13.07 -4.80 -24.26
CA GLY A 440 12.71 -3.95 -25.39
C GLY A 440 11.21 -3.86 -25.61
N ARG A 441 10.81 -3.03 -26.59
CA ARG A 441 9.42 -2.89 -27.02
C ARG A 441 9.14 -3.77 -28.23
N THR A 442 8.01 -4.47 -28.21
CA THR A 442 7.60 -5.45 -29.21
C THR A 442 6.17 -5.24 -29.66
N VAL A 443 5.84 -5.86 -30.80
CA VAL A 443 4.46 -6.16 -31.20
C VAL A 443 4.26 -7.68 -31.12
N ILE A 444 3.21 -8.10 -30.42
CA ILE A 444 2.89 -9.52 -30.21
C ILE A 444 1.47 -9.82 -30.69
N ARG A 445 1.16 -11.12 -30.81
CA ARG A 445 -0.20 -11.62 -31.04
C ARG A 445 -0.37 -12.88 -30.22
N SER A 446 -1.05 -12.78 -29.08
CA SER A 446 -1.31 -13.94 -28.21
C SER A 446 -2.17 -14.96 -28.97
N CYS A 447 -1.76 -16.23 -28.95
CA CYS A 447 -2.46 -17.32 -29.63
C CYS A 447 -3.68 -17.80 -28.82
N CYS A 448 -3.65 -17.73 -27.48
CA CYS A 448 -4.78 -18.08 -26.63
C CYS A 448 -4.64 -17.49 -25.21
N LYS A 449 -5.75 -17.52 -24.46
CA LYS A 449 -5.79 -17.27 -23.01
C LYS A 449 -6.07 -18.60 -22.31
N LEU A 450 -5.13 -19.06 -21.48
CA LEU A 450 -5.31 -20.25 -20.65
C LEU A 450 -5.80 -19.85 -19.25
N SER A 451 -6.62 -20.70 -18.64
CA SER A 451 -6.88 -20.60 -17.20
C SER A 451 -5.82 -21.34 -16.41
N TYR A 452 -5.64 -21.01 -15.13
CA TYR A 452 -4.75 -21.77 -14.24
C TYR A 452 -5.14 -23.25 -14.16
N GLU A 453 -6.45 -23.55 -14.13
CA GLU A 453 -6.95 -24.92 -14.09
C GLU A 453 -6.55 -25.69 -15.36
N LEU A 454 -6.73 -25.08 -16.53
CA LEU A 454 -6.36 -25.71 -17.80
C LEU A 454 -4.84 -25.90 -17.93
N ALA A 455 -4.05 -24.91 -17.50
CA ALA A 455 -2.59 -25.04 -17.46
C ALA A 455 -2.15 -26.13 -16.48
N GLN A 456 -2.86 -26.30 -15.36
CA GLN A 456 -2.61 -27.37 -14.39
C GLN A 456 -2.94 -28.75 -14.98
N ASP A 457 -4.06 -28.90 -15.69
CA ASP A 457 -4.43 -30.13 -16.39
C ASP A 457 -3.36 -30.55 -17.43
N ILE A 458 -2.74 -29.58 -18.11
CA ILE A 458 -1.61 -29.82 -19.02
C ILE A 458 -0.35 -30.28 -18.25
N ILE A 459 -0.05 -29.64 -17.11
CA ILE A 459 1.09 -29.99 -16.26
C ILE A 459 0.95 -31.41 -15.69
N ASP A 460 -0.26 -31.78 -15.28
CA ASP A 460 -0.56 -33.09 -14.68
C ASP A 460 -0.70 -34.21 -15.73
N GLY A 461 -0.67 -33.87 -17.03
CA GLY A 461 -0.80 -34.81 -18.14
C GLY A 461 -2.24 -35.31 -18.36
N LEU A 462 -3.24 -34.64 -17.77
CA LEU A 462 -4.65 -34.90 -18.04
C LEU A 462 -5.04 -34.43 -19.44
N ILE A 463 -4.40 -33.35 -19.90
CA ILE A 463 -4.44 -32.89 -21.29
C ILE A 463 -3.05 -33.05 -21.88
N ASP A 464 -2.97 -33.85 -22.94
CA ASP A 464 -1.72 -34.09 -23.67
C ASP A 464 -1.97 -34.16 -25.17
N VAL A 465 -0.90 -34.15 -25.95
CA VAL A 465 -0.92 -34.24 -27.42
C VAL A 465 -1.70 -35.46 -27.90
N GLU A 466 -1.60 -36.58 -27.18
CA GLU A 466 -2.26 -37.86 -27.51
C GLU A 466 -3.75 -37.90 -27.16
N ASN A 467 -4.20 -37.05 -26.23
CA ASN A 467 -5.57 -37.06 -25.69
C ASN A 467 -6.29 -35.72 -25.92
N ILE A 468 -5.85 -34.96 -26.93
CA ILE A 468 -6.39 -33.64 -27.26
C ILE A 468 -7.90 -33.69 -27.57
N ASP A 469 -8.40 -34.82 -28.09
CA ASP A 469 -9.82 -34.97 -28.43
C ASP A 469 -10.76 -34.98 -27.20
N ILE A 470 -10.21 -35.12 -25.98
CA ILE A 470 -10.94 -35.02 -24.70
C ILE A 470 -11.25 -33.55 -24.35
N VAL A 471 -10.52 -32.62 -24.97
CA VAL A 471 -10.62 -31.16 -24.80
C VAL A 471 -11.89 -30.70 -25.53
N GLY A 472 -13.06 -30.91 -24.91
CA GLY A 472 -14.37 -30.66 -25.51
C GLY A 472 -14.62 -29.18 -25.91
N ASN A 473 -15.87 -28.85 -26.28
CA ASN A 473 -16.32 -27.53 -26.77
C ASN A 473 -16.04 -26.31 -25.83
N GLY A 474 -15.46 -26.50 -24.64
CA GLY A 474 -15.17 -25.45 -23.65
C GLY A 474 -13.76 -24.86 -23.70
N SER A 475 -12.96 -25.25 -24.67
CA SER A 475 -11.52 -24.98 -24.69
C SER A 475 -11.20 -23.67 -25.40
N PRO A 476 -10.15 -22.93 -24.97
CA PRO A 476 -9.77 -21.68 -25.61
C PRO A 476 -9.52 -21.86 -27.12
N GLN A 477 -10.03 -20.92 -27.92
CA GLN A 477 -9.70 -20.88 -29.33
C GLN A 477 -8.21 -20.55 -29.49
N ILE A 478 -7.50 -21.32 -30.33
CA ILE A 478 -6.14 -21.01 -30.74
C ILE A 478 -6.17 -20.15 -32.00
N HIS A 479 -5.40 -19.08 -31.97
CA HIS A 479 -5.25 -18.13 -33.07
C HIS A 479 -3.85 -18.19 -33.68
N GLY A 480 -3.76 -17.84 -34.96
CA GLY A 480 -2.49 -17.83 -35.69
C GLY A 480 -2.26 -19.15 -36.42
N HIS A 481 -0.99 -19.56 -36.53
CA HIS A 481 -0.54 -20.78 -37.19
C HIS A 481 -0.10 -21.86 -36.19
N PHE A 482 -0.48 -21.68 -34.92
CA PHE A 482 -0.16 -22.58 -33.82
C PHE A 482 -1.30 -23.55 -33.60
N GLU A 483 -0.96 -24.70 -33.06
CA GLU A 483 -1.88 -25.77 -32.70
C GLU A 483 -1.73 -26.09 -31.21
N TRP A 484 -2.65 -26.89 -30.65
CA TRP A 484 -2.59 -27.22 -29.23
C TRP A 484 -1.28 -27.90 -28.81
N HIS A 485 -0.65 -28.67 -29.71
CA HIS A 485 0.63 -29.32 -29.42
C HIS A 485 1.74 -28.30 -29.09
N ASP A 486 1.76 -27.14 -29.76
CA ASP A 486 2.74 -26.07 -29.51
C ASP A 486 2.53 -25.47 -28.12
N VAL A 487 1.27 -25.22 -27.75
CA VAL A 487 0.89 -24.64 -26.45
C VAL A 487 1.21 -25.62 -25.32
N ILE A 488 0.83 -26.90 -25.47
CA ILE A 488 1.09 -27.95 -24.47
C ILE A 488 2.60 -28.12 -24.25
N SER A 489 3.38 -28.21 -25.33
CA SER A 489 4.84 -28.30 -25.26
C SER A 489 5.44 -27.08 -24.54
N SER A 490 4.96 -25.88 -24.88
CA SER A 490 5.42 -24.63 -24.26
C SER A 490 5.11 -24.57 -22.77
N VAL A 491 3.89 -24.94 -22.34
CA VAL A 491 3.51 -24.98 -20.91
C VAL A 491 4.37 -25.98 -20.14
N LYS A 492 4.61 -27.17 -20.70
CA LYS A 492 5.46 -28.20 -20.07
C LYS A 492 6.91 -27.73 -19.90
N ASN A 493 7.49 -27.11 -20.93
CA ASN A 493 8.85 -26.56 -20.86
C ASN A 493 8.95 -25.39 -19.87
N LEU A 494 7.97 -24.47 -19.88
CA LEU A 494 7.90 -23.37 -18.91
C LEU A 494 7.79 -23.89 -17.48
N HIS A 495 6.99 -24.93 -17.26
CA HIS A 495 6.85 -25.58 -15.96
C HIS A 495 8.17 -26.18 -15.47
N GLU A 496 8.90 -26.91 -16.33
CA GLU A 496 10.22 -27.47 -15.99
C GLU A 496 11.21 -26.38 -15.56
N VAL A 497 11.32 -25.31 -16.37
CA VAL A 497 12.20 -24.18 -16.05
C VAL A 497 11.76 -23.49 -14.75
N SER A 498 10.45 -23.30 -14.54
CA SER A 498 9.93 -22.66 -13.33
C SER A 498 10.26 -23.44 -12.05
N LYS A 499 10.26 -24.77 -12.10
CA LYS A 499 10.67 -25.62 -10.96
C LYS A 499 12.13 -25.39 -10.60
N ILE A 500 13.01 -25.36 -11.59
CA ILE A 500 14.44 -25.10 -11.39
C ILE A 500 14.65 -23.72 -10.75
N LEU A 501 13.96 -22.69 -11.26
CA LEU A 501 14.02 -21.33 -10.73
C LEU A 501 13.51 -21.23 -9.29
N LYS A 502 12.35 -21.85 -8.99
CA LYS A 502 11.76 -21.89 -7.66
C LYS A 502 12.69 -22.54 -6.65
N GLU A 503 13.25 -23.71 -6.98
CA GLU A 503 14.21 -24.40 -6.12
C GLU A 503 15.47 -23.58 -5.88
N LYS A 504 16.03 -22.97 -6.93
CA LYS A 504 17.19 -22.07 -6.82
C LYS A 504 16.89 -20.91 -5.88
N ARG A 505 15.75 -20.23 -6.05
CA ARG A 505 15.31 -19.10 -5.23
C ARG A 505 15.16 -19.49 -3.75
N LEU A 506 14.60 -20.66 -3.45
CA LEU A 506 14.50 -21.17 -2.07
C LEU A 506 15.87 -21.51 -1.48
N ARG A 507 16.78 -22.12 -2.28
CA ARG A 507 18.17 -22.37 -1.86
C ARG A 507 18.93 -21.07 -1.58
N ASP A 508 18.68 -20.03 -2.36
CA ASP A 508 19.28 -18.69 -2.20
C ASP A 508 18.68 -17.90 -1.01
N GLY A 509 17.71 -18.48 -0.29
CA GLY A 509 17.23 -17.97 0.99
C GLY A 509 15.85 -17.31 0.95
N ALA A 510 15.08 -17.49 -0.13
CA ALA A 510 13.72 -16.97 -0.17
C ALA A 510 12.82 -17.64 0.88
N LEU A 511 11.93 -16.85 1.46
CA LEU A 511 11.00 -17.24 2.51
C LEU A 511 9.59 -17.37 1.95
N ARG A 512 9.02 -18.57 2.05
CA ARG A 512 7.63 -18.86 1.70
C ARG A 512 6.75 -18.95 2.94
N LEU A 513 5.83 -18.00 3.10
CA LEU A 513 4.84 -17.92 4.18
C LEU A 513 3.42 -17.99 3.62
N GLU A 514 3.13 -19.04 2.87
CA GLU A 514 1.80 -19.25 2.31
C GLU A 514 0.85 -19.84 3.34
N SER A 515 -0.36 -19.29 3.38
CA SER A 515 -1.51 -19.83 4.10
C SER A 515 -2.65 -20.05 3.11
N SER A 516 -3.46 -21.06 3.36
CA SER A 516 -4.70 -21.31 2.62
C SER A 516 -5.56 -20.05 2.58
N LYS A 517 -6.02 -19.65 1.39
CA LYS A 517 -6.89 -18.47 1.24
C LYS A 517 -8.34 -18.90 1.21
N VAL A 518 -9.20 -18.06 1.77
CA VAL A 518 -10.64 -18.25 1.71
C VAL A 518 -11.16 -17.76 0.36
N ALA A 519 -11.85 -18.63 -0.38
CA ALA A 519 -12.54 -18.32 -1.63
C ALA A 519 -14.05 -18.46 -1.44
N PHE A 520 -14.82 -17.48 -1.91
CA PHE A 520 -16.28 -17.46 -1.78
C PHE A 520 -16.93 -18.00 -3.05
N VAL A 521 -17.97 -18.81 -2.88
CA VAL A 521 -18.75 -19.40 -3.95
C VAL A 521 -20.11 -18.72 -4.02
N PHE A 522 -20.44 -18.18 -5.19
CA PHE A 522 -21.67 -17.47 -5.48
C PHE A 522 -22.61 -18.35 -6.33
N ASP A 523 -23.92 -18.21 -6.16
CA ASP A 523 -24.91 -18.78 -7.09
C ASP A 523 -25.09 -17.90 -8.34
N GLY A 524 -25.93 -18.36 -9.27
CA GLY A 524 -26.27 -17.63 -10.49
C GLY A 524 -27.04 -16.32 -10.28
N TYR A 525 -27.49 -16.01 -9.05
CA TYR A 525 -28.10 -14.73 -8.71
C TYR A 525 -27.09 -13.76 -8.07
N GLY A 526 -25.82 -14.17 -7.92
CA GLY A 526 -24.79 -13.36 -7.26
C GLY A 526 -24.87 -13.39 -5.74
N GLU A 527 -25.57 -14.36 -5.15
CA GLU A 527 -25.64 -14.50 -3.69
C GLU A 527 -24.59 -15.51 -3.20
N ILE A 528 -23.99 -15.29 -2.03
CA ILE A 528 -23.03 -16.25 -1.48
C ILE A 528 -23.77 -17.52 -1.03
N CYS A 529 -23.23 -18.66 -1.46
CA CYS A 529 -23.69 -19.98 -1.08
C CYS A 529 -22.71 -20.69 -0.15
N ASP A 530 -21.41 -20.58 -0.44
CA ASP A 530 -20.41 -21.39 0.25
C ASP A 530 -19.01 -20.77 0.28
N ILE A 531 -18.13 -21.40 1.05
CA ILE A 531 -16.72 -21.01 1.19
C ILE A 531 -15.86 -22.24 0.94
N LYS A 532 -14.81 -22.06 0.13
CA LYS A 532 -13.78 -23.07 -0.13
C LYS A 532 -12.42 -22.53 0.27
N LEU A 533 -11.52 -23.42 0.67
CA LEU A 533 -10.11 -23.08 0.77
C LEU A 533 -9.52 -23.17 -0.65
N SER A 534 -8.92 -22.08 -1.09
CA SER A 534 -8.19 -22.01 -2.35
C SER A 534 -6.71 -22.23 -2.05
N GLU A 535 -6.19 -23.29 -2.65
CA GLU A 535 -4.77 -23.62 -2.68
C GLU A 535 -4.15 -23.07 -3.97
N ARG A 536 -2.84 -22.83 -3.93
CA ARG A 536 -2.08 -22.44 -5.12
C ARG A 536 -1.54 -23.70 -5.78
N SER A 537 -1.75 -23.79 -7.09
CA SER A 537 -1.32 -24.91 -7.93
C SER A 537 0.06 -24.65 -8.56
N GLU A 538 0.65 -25.68 -9.18
CA GLU A 538 1.94 -25.55 -9.87
C GLU A 538 1.87 -24.58 -11.05
N SER A 539 0.72 -24.47 -11.72
CA SER A 539 0.48 -23.44 -12.75
C SER A 539 0.58 -22.01 -12.18
N ASN A 540 0.14 -21.77 -10.93
CA ASN A 540 0.28 -20.45 -10.30
C ASN A 540 1.75 -20.14 -9.98
N PHE A 541 2.54 -21.15 -9.61
CA PHE A 541 3.97 -20.99 -9.35
C PHE A 541 4.77 -20.79 -10.65
N LEU A 542 4.36 -21.44 -11.73
CA LEU A 542 4.95 -21.26 -13.06
C LEU A 542 4.97 -19.78 -13.45
N VAL A 543 3.80 -19.12 -13.42
CA VAL A 543 3.70 -17.69 -13.74
C VAL A 543 4.47 -16.85 -12.72
N GLU A 544 4.37 -17.16 -11.42
CA GLU A 544 5.06 -16.41 -10.36
C GLU A 544 6.57 -16.31 -10.59
N GLU A 545 7.26 -17.41 -10.90
CA GLU A 545 8.72 -17.39 -11.04
C GLU A 545 9.18 -16.49 -12.20
N PHE A 546 8.47 -16.52 -13.34
CA PHE A 546 8.81 -15.66 -14.47
C PHE A 546 8.47 -14.19 -14.20
N MET A 547 7.38 -13.91 -13.49
CA MET A 547 7.05 -12.54 -13.07
C MET A 547 8.08 -12.01 -12.06
N LEU A 548 8.52 -12.81 -11.09
CA LEU A 548 9.58 -12.43 -10.14
C LEU A 548 10.89 -12.14 -10.87
N LEU A 549 11.25 -12.97 -11.84
CA LEU A 549 12.46 -12.81 -12.63
C LEU A 549 12.42 -11.55 -13.50
N ALA A 550 11.31 -11.30 -14.21
CA ALA A 550 11.11 -10.08 -14.99
C ALA A 550 11.17 -8.81 -14.11
N ASN A 551 10.52 -8.83 -12.95
CA ASN A 551 10.55 -7.74 -11.97
C ASN A 551 11.97 -7.46 -11.44
N LYS A 552 12.76 -8.51 -11.18
CA LYS A 552 14.18 -8.40 -10.78
C LYS A 552 15.02 -7.80 -11.92
N THR A 553 14.89 -8.31 -13.14
CA THR A 553 15.62 -7.80 -14.31
C THR A 553 15.29 -6.33 -14.58
N ALA A 554 14.01 -5.94 -14.53
CA ALA A 554 13.59 -4.56 -14.66
C ALA A 554 14.24 -3.67 -13.59
N ALA A 555 14.23 -4.11 -12.32
CA ALA A 555 14.86 -3.40 -11.21
C ALA A 555 16.37 -3.19 -11.42
N GLU A 556 17.07 -4.21 -11.92
CA GLU A 556 18.50 -4.11 -12.24
C GLU A 556 18.77 -3.10 -13.35
N VAL A 557 17.97 -3.08 -14.43
CA VAL A 557 18.18 -2.15 -15.55
C VAL A 557 17.93 -0.71 -15.11
N ILE A 558 16.80 -0.42 -14.46
CA ILE A 558 16.46 0.96 -14.07
C ILE A 558 17.41 1.53 -13.00
N SER A 559 17.84 0.70 -12.04
CA SER A 559 18.75 1.15 -10.96
C SER A 559 20.17 1.39 -11.44
N ARG A 560 20.63 0.69 -12.49
CA ARG A 560 21.93 0.96 -13.09
C ARG A 560 21.91 2.24 -13.93
N ALA A 561 20.84 2.46 -14.69
CA ALA A 561 20.72 3.65 -15.55
C ALA A 561 20.39 4.93 -14.76
N PHE A 562 19.55 4.82 -13.73
CA PHE A 562 19.07 5.92 -12.90
C PHE A 562 19.29 5.62 -11.41
N PRO A 563 20.55 5.60 -10.93
CA PRO A 563 20.88 5.13 -9.57
C PRO A 563 20.22 5.92 -8.45
N ASP A 564 19.94 7.21 -8.66
CA ASP A 564 19.31 8.07 -7.66
C ASP A 564 17.79 8.26 -7.87
N SER A 565 17.23 7.78 -8.99
CA SER A 565 15.83 8.01 -9.40
C SER A 565 15.14 6.75 -9.94
N ALA A 566 15.51 5.58 -9.42
CA ALA A 566 14.84 4.33 -9.72
C ALA A 566 13.71 4.05 -8.72
N LEU A 567 12.51 3.75 -9.22
CA LEU A 567 11.40 3.29 -8.39
C LEU A 567 11.60 1.80 -8.09
N LEU A 568 11.88 1.49 -6.83
CA LEU A 568 12.14 0.14 -6.36
C LEU A 568 11.14 -0.25 -5.29
N ARG A 569 11.11 -1.53 -4.93
CA ARG A 569 10.26 -2.09 -3.89
C ARG A 569 11.06 -2.99 -2.96
N ARG A 570 11.18 -2.56 -1.70
CA ARG A 570 11.92 -3.29 -0.64
C ARG A 570 10.97 -4.04 0.28
N HIS A 571 11.50 -5.03 0.98
CA HIS A 571 10.84 -5.68 2.10
C HIS A 571 11.81 -5.71 3.28
N PRO A 572 11.56 -4.90 4.32
CA PRO A 572 12.44 -4.84 5.48
C PRO A 572 12.47 -6.17 6.25
N GLU A 573 13.50 -6.34 7.09
CA GLU A 573 13.56 -7.45 8.04
C GLU A 573 12.35 -7.49 9.00
N PRO A 574 12.02 -8.64 9.59
CA PRO A 574 10.88 -8.77 10.50
C PRO A 574 11.00 -7.88 11.74
N ASN A 575 9.87 -7.55 12.36
CA ASN A 575 9.85 -6.93 13.67
C ASN A 575 10.42 -7.91 14.71
N MET A 576 11.63 -7.63 15.19
CA MET A 576 12.37 -8.53 16.07
C MET A 576 11.64 -8.89 17.37
N ARG A 577 10.78 -8.01 17.90
CA ARG A 577 9.98 -8.32 19.09
C ARG A 577 8.94 -9.40 18.78
N LYS A 578 8.13 -9.19 17.75
CA LYS A 578 7.13 -10.17 17.31
C LYS A 578 7.78 -11.49 16.87
N LEU A 579 8.98 -11.42 16.28
CA LEU A 579 9.73 -12.61 15.88
C LEU A 579 10.14 -13.46 17.09
N ARG A 580 10.63 -12.83 18.17
CA ARG A 580 10.91 -13.53 19.44
C ARG A 580 9.65 -14.11 20.09
N GLU A 581 8.52 -13.41 20.01
CA GLU A 581 7.22 -13.93 20.49
C GLU A 581 6.83 -15.20 19.70
N PHE A 582 7.03 -15.20 18.39
CA PHE A 582 6.77 -16.37 17.53
C PHE A 582 7.76 -17.53 17.78
N GLU A 583 9.04 -17.23 17.99
CA GLU A 583 10.05 -18.22 18.37
C GLU A 583 9.70 -18.89 19.71
N ALA A 584 9.29 -18.10 20.70
CA ALA A 584 8.83 -18.61 21.99
C ALA A 584 7.57 -19.49 21.86
N PHE A 585 6.63 -19.10 20.98
CA PHE A 585 5.47 -19.91 20.63
C PHE A 585 5.90 -21.26 20.04
N CYS A 586 6.79 -21.27 19.04
CA CYS A 586 7.30 -22.51 18.45
C CYS A 586 7.96 -23.41 19.51
N LYS A 587 8.83 -22.84 20.36
CA LYS A 587 9.54 -23.57 21.42
C LYS A 587 8.59 -24.20 22.43
N LYS A 588 7.52 -23.49 22.83
CA LYS A 588 6.48 -24.01 23.74
C LYS A 588 5.78 -25.24 23.15
N HIS A 589 5.63 -25.30 21.84
CA HIS A 589 5.01 -26.41 21.12
C HIS A 589 6.02 -27.46 20.63
N GLY A 590 7.28 -27.43 21.11
CA GLY A 590 8.30 -28.44 20.80
C GLY A 590 9.01 -28.26 19.44
N PHE A 591 8.85 -27.09 18.81
CA PHE A 591 9.51 -26.76 17.55
C PHE A 591 10.70 -25.84 17.76
N GLN A 592 11.80 -26.11 17.05
CA GLN A 592 12.96 -25.22 17.00
C GLN A 592 12.88 -24.38 15.73
N LEU A 593 13.04 -23.06 15.89
CA LEU A 593 12.99 -22.09 14.80
C LEU A 593 14.33 -21.35 14.76
N ASP A 594 15.04 -21.44 13.63
CA ASP A 594 16.21 -20.61 13.37
C ASP A 594 15.75 -19.30 12.71
N THR A 595 16.04 -18.17 13.36
CA THR A 595 15.60 -16.83 12.95
C THR A 595 16.75 -15.98 12.38
N SER A 596 17.92 -16.56 12.14
CA SER A 596 19.12 -15.85 11.70
C SER A 596 19.03 -15.24 10.29
N SER A 597 18.19 -15.80 9.42
CA SER A 597 17.92 -15.28 8.08
C SER A 597 16.57 -15.76 7.55
N SER A 598 16.06 -15.14 6.49
CA SER A 598 14.84 -15.57 5.78
C SER A 598 14.92 -17.03 5.34
N GLY A 599 16.06 -17.46 4.80
CA GLY A 599 16.31 -18.84 4.38
C GLY A 599 16.30 -19.83 5.54
N GLN A 600 16.89 -19.49 6.69
CA GLN A 600 16.89 -20.36 7.87
C GLN A 600 15.49 -20.47 8.51
N ILE A 601 14.70 -19.38 8.49
CA ILE A 601 13.29 -19.44 8.87
C ILE A 601 12.56 -20.40 7.94
N HIS A 602 12.73 -20.27 6.62
CA HIS A 602 12.08 -21.14 5.65
C HIS A 602 12.42 -22.62 5.89
N GLN A 603 13.70 -22.97 6.01
CA GLN A 603 14.14 -24.35 6.28
C GLN A 603 13.56 -24.90 7.59
N SER A 604 13.49 -24.05 8.62
CA SER A 604 12.87 -24.43 9.89
C SER A 604 11.37 -24.68 9.75
N LEU A 605 10.65 -23.83 9.01
CA LEU A 605 9.22 -24.01 8.74
C LEU A 605 8.94 -25.25 7.88
N GLU A 606 9.80 -25.60 6.92
CA GLU A 606 9.66 -26.83 6.12
C GLU A 606 9.88 -28.10 6.96
N ARG A 607 10.83 -28.07 7.91
CA ARG A 607 10.99 -29.15 8.90
C ARG A 607 9.74 -29.28 9.79
N ILE A 608 9.13 -28.16 10.17
CA ILE A 608 7.89 -28.14 10.96
C ILE A 608 6.71 -28.67 10.13
N ARG A 609 6.56 -28.25 8.88
CA ARG A 609 5.56 -28.77 7.92
C ARG A 609 5.64 -30.29 7.81
N THR A 610 6.86 -30.83 7.73
CA THR A 610 7.06 -32.29 7.64
C THR A 610 6.63 -33.02 8.91
N LYS A 611 6.78 -32.42 10.09
CA LYS A 611 6.35 -32.99 11.37
C LYS A 611 4.83 -32.90 11.59
N LEU A 612 4.19 -31.87 11.03
CA LEU A 612 2.77 -31.56 11.19
C LEU A 612 1.92 -32.00 9.99
N LYS A 613 2.41 -32.94 9.16
CA LYS A 613 1.67 -33.41 7.98
C LYS A 613 0.27 -33.93 8.33
N ASP A 614 0.11 -34.52 9.52
CA ASP A 614 -1.16 -35.09 9.99
C ASP A 614 -2.03 -34.08 10.77
N ASP A 615 -1.53 -32.86 11.03
CA ASP A 615 -2.23 -31.78 11.75
C ASP A 615 -2.20 -30.47 10.95
N SER A 616 -2.97 -30.46 9.86
CA SER A 616 -3.08 -29.32 8.94
C SER A 616 -3.60 -28.05 9.62
N ILE A 617 -4.49 -28.18 10.62
CA ILE A 617 -5.07 -27.05 11.35
C ILE A 617 -4.00 -26.33 12.16
N PHE A 618 -3.20 -27.07 12.93
CA PHE A 618 -2.13 -26.46 13.70
C PHE A 618 -1.04 -25.88 12.79
N LEU A 619 -0.77 -26.52 11.65
CA LEU A 619 0.12 -25.97 10.63
C LEU A 619 -0.35 -24.60 10.12
N ASP A 620 -1.63 -24.45 9.80
CA ASP A 620 -2.21 -23.17 9.35
C ASP A 620 -2.11 -22.08 10.44
N ILE A 621 -2.37 -22.43 11.70
CA ILE A 621 -2.17 -21.52 12.85
C ILE A 621 -0.71 -21.07 12.92
N LEU A 622 0.23 -22.00 12.75
CA LEU A 622 1.65 -21.71 12.81
C LEU A 622 2.10 -20.83 11.64
N MET A 623 1.64 -21.11 10.41
CA MET A 623 1.92 -20.28 9.23
C MET A 623 1.36 -18.86 9.38
N ASN A 624 0.13 -18.72 9.91
CA ASN A 624 -0.44 -17.41 10.18
C ASN A 624 0.40 -16.64 11.22
N ASN A 625 0.79 -17.30 12.32
CA ASN A 625 1.65 -16.67 13.33
C ASN A 625 3.05 -16.33 12.80
N ALA A 626 3.60 -17.10 11.85
CA ALA A 626 4.87 -16.81 11.19
C ALA A 626 4.83 -15.53 10.32
N SER A 627 3.64 -15.13 9.84
CA SER A 627 3.45 -13.90 9.05
C SER A 627 3.41 -12.63 9.91
N LYS A 628 2.95 -12.72 11.18
CA LYS A 628 2.75 -11.56 12.07
C LYS A 628 4.02 -10.72 12.35
N PRO A 629 5.23 -11.31 12.43
CA PRO A 629 6.46 -10.56 12.57
C PRO A 629 6.89 -9.82 11.29
N MET A 630 6.45 -10.26 10.12
CA MET A 630 6.88 -9.68 8.85
C MET A 630 6.42 -8.23 8.72
N GLN A 631 7.24 -7.40 8.08
CA GLN A 631 6.91 -6.01 7.78
C GLN A 631 6.20 -5.89 6.41
N LEU A 632 5.58 -4.75 6.15
CA LEU A 632 5.01 -4.49 4.82
C LEU A 632 6.15 -4.17 3.83
N ALA A 633 6.04 -4.71 2.62
CA ALA A 633 6.93 -4.35 1.52
C ALA A 633 6.49 -3.03 0.86
N THR A 634 7.40 -2.07 0.76
CA THR A 634 7.13 -0.68 0.36
C THR A 634 7.89 -0.29 -0.90
N TYR A 635 7.25 0.49 -1.77
CA TYR A 635 7.89 1.26 -2.83
C TYR A 635 8.77 2.35 -2.21
N PHE A 636 9.87 2.68 -2.88
CA PHE A 636 10.77 3.76 -2.49
C PHE A 636 11.58 4.25 -3.69
N CYS A 637 12.08 5.48 -3.59
CA CYS A 637 13.04 6.05 -4.52
C CYS A 637 14.47 5.64 -4.13
N SER A 638 15.26 5.14 -5.08
CA SER A 638 16.63 4.66 -4.81
C SER A 638 17.58 5.71 -4.24
N GLY A 639 17.37 7.00 -4.53
CA GLY A 639 18.19 8.10 -4.00
C GLY A 639 17.97 8.42 -2.52
N GLU A 640 16.85 7.99 -1.92
CA GLU A 640 16.52 8.33 -0.52
C GLU A 640 17.07 7.33 0.51
N LEU A 641 17.10 6.05 0.14
CA LEU A 641 17.44 4.95 1.02
C LEU A 641 18.59 4.15 0.42
N LYS A 642 19.43 3.55 1.27
CA LYS A 642 20.52 2.65 0.82
C LYS A 642 20.24 1.17 1.06
N ASP A 643 19.21 0.85 1.85
CA ASP A 643 18.80 -0.52 2.14
C ASP A 643 17.69 -0.95 1.17
N TRP A 644 18.10 -1.58 0.07
CA TRP A 644 17.23 -1.93 -1.06
C TRP A 644 16.69 -3.36 -1.01
N GLY A 645 17.19 -4.17 -0.07
CA GLY A 645 16.94 -5.60 -0.03
C GLY A 645 15.46 -5.97 0.12
N HIS A 646 15.08 -7.09 -0.48
CA HIS A 646 13.76 -7.68 -0.31
C HIS A 646 13.87 -8.96 0.53
N TYR A 647 13.68 -8.83 1.85
CA TYR A 647 13.91 -9.89 2.84
C TYR A 647 13.29 -11.24 2.46
N SER A 648 11.99 -11.28 2.15
CA SER A 648 11.30 -12.55 1.85
C SER A 648 11.66 -13.15 0.50
N LEU A 649 12.15 -12.35 -0.46
CA LEU A 649 12.56 -12.86 -1.78
C LEU A 649 14.06 -13.18 -1.81
N ALA A 650 14.81 -12.76 -0.78
CA ALA A 650 16.26 -12.88 -0.71
C ALA A 650 16.99 -12.29 -1.93
N VAL A 651 16.49 -11.16 -2.45
CA VAL A 651 17.12 -10.44 -3.57
C VAL A 651 17.56 -9.04 -3.14
N PRO A 652 18.67 -8.52 -3.69
CA PRO A 652 19.18 -7.20 -3.34
C PRO A 652 18.37 -6.05 -3.97
N LEU A 653 17.70 -6.32 -5.09
CA LEU A 653 16.96 -5.37 -5.89
C LEU A 653 15.65 -6.02 -6.36
N TYR A 654 14.56 -5.27 -6.27
CA TYR A 654 13.26 -5.70 -6.74
C TYR A 654 12.40 -4.46 -7.06
N THR A 655 11.52 -4.58 -8.04
CA THR A 655 10.49 -3.56 -8.35
C THR A 655 9.22 -4.25 -8.85
N HIS A 656 8.20 -3.49 -9.18
CA HIS A 656 7.03 -3.99 -9.90
C HIS A 656 7.02 -3.41 -11.32
N PHE A 657 6.90 -4.30 -12.30
CA PHE A 657 6.92 -4.02 -13.73
C PHE A 657 5.83 -4.79 -14.48
N THR A 658 5.42 -5.95 -13.97
CA THR A 658 4.62 -6.94 -14.71
C THR A 658 3.10 -6.73 -14.64
N SER A 659 2.59 -5.62 -14.11
CA SER A 659 1.13 -5.40 -14.07
C SER A 659 0.69 -3.92 -14.23
N PRO A 660 1.08 -3.27 -15.33
CA PRO A 660 0.82 -1.85 -15.56
C PRO A 660 -0.65 -1.49 -15.84
N LEU A 661 -1.51 -2.44 -16.21
CA LEU A 661 -2.96 -2.17 -16.41
C LEU A 661 -3.66 -1.86 -15.07
N ARG A 662 -3.06 -2.29 -13.96
CA ARG A 662 -3.66 -2.24 -12.61
C ARG A 662 -2.77 -1.69 -11.52
N ARG A 663 -1.53 -1.29 -11.82
CA ARG A 663 -0.59 -0.67 -10.87
C ARG A 663 0.18 0.48 -11.51
N TYR A 664 0.04 1.68 -10.95
CA TYR A 664 0.72 2.88 -11.41
C TYR A 664 2.25 2.83 -11.27
N PRO A 665 2.83 2.23 -10.20
CA PRO A 665 4.29 2.03 -10.10
C PRO A 665 4.88 1.32 -11.32
N ASP A 666 4.15 0.35 -11.88
CA ASP A 666 4.59 -0.38 -13.07
C ASP A 666 4.61 0.53 -14.31
N ILE A 667 3.66 1.45 -14.47
CA ILE A 667 3.68 2.46 -15.55
C ILE A 667 4.93 3.35 -15.44
N LEU A 668 5.29 3.77 -14.22
CA LEU A 668 6.52 4.55 -14.01
C LEU A 668 7.78 3.75 -14.36
N VAL A 669 7.84 2.48 -13.96
CA VAL A 669 8.95 1.60 -14.34
C VAL A 669 9.01 1.40 -15.86
N HIS A 670 7.87 1.27 -16.55
CA HIS A 670 7.80 1.21 -18.01
C HIS A 670 8.33 2.49 -18.67
N ARG A 671 7.98 3.68 -18.15
CA ARG A 671 8.53 4.97 -18.60
C ARG A 671 10.04 5.04 -18.42
N THR A 672 10.54 4.65 -17.26
CA THR A 672 11.98 4.62 -17.00
C THR A 672 12.69 3.66 -17.95
N LEU A 673 12.17 2.46 -18.18
CA LEU A 673 12.74 1.51 -19.13
C LEU A 673 12.70 2.02 -20.57
N ALA A 674 11.62 2.69 -20.99
CA ALA A 674 11.53 3.33 -22.29
C ALA A 674 12.60 4.42 -22.46
N ALA A 675 12.86 5.21 -21.42
CA ALA A 675 13.95 6.18 -21.40
C ALA A 675 15.32 5.51 -21.53
N VAL A 676 15.56 4.39 -20.83
CA VAL A 676 16.83 3.65 -20.94
C VAL A 676 17.05 3.15 -22.37
N LEU A 677 16.00 2.59 -23.00
CA LEU A 677 16.07 2.09 -24.39
C LEU A 677 16.39 3.20 -25.39
N GLU A 678 15.71 4.33 -25.28
CA GLU A 678 15.95 5.48 -26.16
C GLU A 678 17.35 6.08 -25.95
N ALA A 679 17.79 6.18 -24.69
CA ALA A 679 19.14 6.63 -24.37
C ALA A 679 20.22 5.71 -24.97
N GLU A 680 20.01 4.40 -24.94
CA GLU A 680 20.90 3.43 -25.57
C GLU A 680 20.98 3.63 -27.09
N GLU A 681 19.84 3.85 -27.75
CA GLU A 681 19.80 4.14 -29.19
C GLU A 681 20.52 5.46 -29.55
N LEU A 682 20.28 6.52 -28.77
CA LEU A 682 20.93 7.82 -28.94
C LEU A 682 22.45 7.70 -28.77
N TYR A 683 22.89 7.02 -27.71
CA TYR A 683 24.31 6.80 -27.43
C TYR A 683 25.02 6.04 -28.56
N LEU A 684 24.40 4.96 -29.07
CA LEU A 684 24.94 4.19 -30.19
C LEU A 684 25.01 5.00 -31.49
N LYS A 685 24.05 5.90 -31.74
CA LYS A 685 24.09 6.83 -32.89
C LYS A 685 25.27 7.80 -32.79
N HIS A 686 25.52 8.36 -31.60
CA HIS A 686 26.67 9.24 -31.37
C HIS A 686 28.01 8.52 -31.60
N GLN A 687 28.17 7.28 -31.12
CA GLN A 687 29.39 6.50 -31.35
C GLN A 687 29.63 6.19 -32.85
N ARG A 688 28.57 5.87 -33.61
CA ARG A 688 28.66 5.58 -35.05
C ARG A 688 29.06 6.80 -35.89
N LEU A 689 28.73 8.02 -35.44
CA LEU A 689 29.19 9.26 -36.08
C LEU A 689 30.69 9.54 -35.82
N GLY A 690 31.25 9.05 -34.71
CA GLY A 690 32.64 9.25 -34.32
C GLY A 690 33.65 8.26 -34.92
N ASN A 691 33.25 7.02 -35.21
CA ASN A 691 34.16 5.96 -35.69
C ASN A 691 33.75 5.41 -37.07
N LYS A 692 34.51 5.79 -38.13
CA LYS A 692 34.41 5.18 -39.48
C LYS A 692 35.25 3.90 -39.60
N VAL A 693 35.04 2.84 -38.80
CA VAL A 693 35.72 1.54 -39.06
C VAL A 693 34.86 0.32 -38.71
N GLN A 694 34.68 -0.50 -39.75
CA GLN A 694 34.34 -1.94 -39.89
C GLN A 694 33.13 -2.58 -39.20
N ARG A 695 32.14 -2.88 -40.05
CA ARG A 695 31.22 -4.03 -39.95
C ARG A 695 32.00 -5.35 -40.02
N ARG A 696 32.12 -6.06 -38.90
CA ARG A 696 32.01 -7.54 -38.85
C ARG A 696 31.99 -7.96 -37.39
N GLU A 697 30.99 -8.79 -37.06
CA GLU A 697 30.57 -9.24 -35.72
C GLU A 697 29.78 -8.19 -34.92
N GLU A 698 28.49 -8.06 -35.28
CA GLU A 698 27.45 -7.47 -34.43
C GLU A 698 27.22 -8.36 -33.19
N LEU A 699 28.24 -8.53 -32.35
CA LEU A 699 28.02 -8.84 -30.94
C LEU A 699 27.58 -7.53 -30.27
N ILE A 700 26.29 -7.27 -30.45
CA ILE A 700 25.38 -6.45 -29.66
C ILE A 700 26.06 -5.78 -28.44
N ARG A 701 26.58 -4.55 -28.63
CA ARG A 701 26.96 -3.68 -27.51
C ARG A 701 25.69 -3.08 -26.89
N ARG A 702 24.97 -3.89 -26.09
CA ARG A 702 23.92 -3.42 -25.16
C ARG A 702 24.65 -2.84 -23.94
N CYS A 703 24.85 -1.53 -23.91
CA CYS A 703 25.60 -0.85 -22.86
C CYS A 703 24.76 -0.64 -21.58
N PHE A 704 23.42 -0.52 -21.71
CA PHE A 704 22.52 -0.22 -20.59
C PHE A 704 21.51 -1.34 -20.29
N THR A 705 21.04 -2.05 -21.32
CA THR A 705 19.92 -3.00 -21.20
C THR A 705 20.35 -4.47 -21.14
N GLY A 706 21.63 -4.75 -21.43
CA GLY A 706 22.19 -6.10 -21.44
C GLY A 706 22.44 -6.64 -20.04
N ILE A 707 22.91 -7.89 -19.97
CA ILE A 707 23.39 -8.50 -18.72
C ILE A 707 24.51 -7.64 -18.11
N TYR A 708 25.48 -7.25 -18.95
CA TYR A 708 26.61 -6.43 -18.55
C TYR A 708 26.28 -4.96 -18.72
N PHE A 709 26.39 -4.21 -17.63
CA PHE A 709 26.26 -2.75 -17.66
C PHE A 709 27.62 -2.10 -17.88
N GLU A 710 27.75 -1.37 -18.99
CA GLU A 710 28.97 -0.62 -19.30
C GLU A 710 28.98 0.69 -18.50
N LYS A 711 29.38 0.61 -17.23
CA LYS A 711 29.49 1.78 -16.34
C LYS A 711 30.24 2.97 -16.96
N PRO A 712 31.38 2.79 -17.67
CA PRO A 712 32.05 3.90 -18.33
C PRO A 712 31.20 4.57 -19.43
N ALA A 713 30.37 3.80 -20.15
CA ALA A 713 29.47 4.34 -21.15
C ALA A 713 28.37 5.21 -20.50
N ALA A 714 27.78 4.74 -19.40
CA ALA A 714 26.77 5.49 -18.66
C ALA A 714 27.34 6.75 -17.99
N GLU A 715 28.59 6.69 -17.54
CA GLU A 715 29.27 7.82 -16.88
C GLU A 715 29.89 8.84 -17.86
N SER A 716 30.02 8.45 -19.13
CA SER A 716 30.47 9.33 -20.22
C SER A 716 29.56 10.55 -20.37
N LYS A 717 30.09 11.62 -20.97
CA LYS A 717 29.30 12.83 -21.22
C LYS A 717 28.11 12.53 -22.13
N GLU A 718 28.35 11.79 -23.20
CA GLU A 718 27.37 11.40 -24.20
C GLU A 718 26.28 10.49 -23.59
N GLY A 719 26.67 9.53 -22.74
CA GLY A 719 25.74 8.64 -22.05
C GLY A 719 24.84 9.38 -21.08
N LYS A 720 25.40 10.31 -20.29
CA LYS A 720 24.62 11.17 -19.37
C LYS A 720 23.65 12.08 -20.12
N GLU A 721 24.10 12.71 -21.20
CA GLU A 721 23.25 13.58 -22.03
C GLU A 721 22.10 12.78 -22.66
N ALA A 722 22.38 11.57 -23.17
CA ALA A 722 21.35 10.69 -23.73
C ALA A 722 20.32 10.24 -22.67
N LEU A 723 20.78 9.83 -21.48
CA LEU A 723 19.90 9.43 -20.38
C LEU A 723 19.02 10.59 -19.88
N LEU A 724 19.59 11.79 -19.73
CA LEU A 724 18.84 12.97 -19.30
C LEU A 724 17.80 13.41 -20.33
N ALA A 725 18.17 13.43 -21.62
CA ALA A 725 17.25 13.78 -22.69
C ALA A 725 16.09 12.79 -22.78
N ALA A 726 16.36 11.48 -22.68
CA ALA A 726 15.33 10.46 -22.69
C ALA A 726 14.46 10.50 -21.43
N ALA A 727 15.03 10.73 -20.25
CA ALA A 727 14.30 10.87 -19.00
C ALA A 727 13.27 12.01 -19.08
N LEU A 728 13.66 13.16 -19.62
CA LEU A 728 12.77 14.31 -19.81
C LEU A 728 11.62 13.99 -20.79
N LYS A 729 11.92 13.31 -21.89
CA LYS A 729 10.92 12.94 -22.91
C LYS A 729 9.88 11.95 -22.38
N HIS A 730 10.29 10.95 -21.59
CA HIS A 730 9.40 9.91 -21.05
C HIS A 730 8.81 10.27 -19.68
N GLY A 731 9.06 11.48 -19.16
CA GLY A 731 8.52 11.95 -17.88
C GLY A 731 9.02 11.11 -16.69
N VAL A 732 10.29 10.74 -16.68
CA VAL A 732 10.91 10.03 -15.53
C VAL A 732 11.01 11.00 -14.35
N PRO A 733 10.34 10.75 -13.21
CA PRO A 733 10.31 11.71 -12.11
C PRO A 733 11.68 11.88 -11.45
N GLY A 734 11.97 13.10 -11.00
CA GLY A 734 13.13 13.38 -10.14
C GLY A 734 12.97 12.79 -8.74
N ILE A 735 14.03 12.87 -7.92
CA ILE A 735 14.14 12.20 -6.62
C ILE A 735 12.96 12.53 -5.69
N GLU A 736 12.68 13.82 -5.47
CA GLU A 736 11.64 14.28 -4.53
C GLU A 736 10.23 13.91 -4.99
N SER A 737 9.92 14.11 -6.27
CA SER A 737 8.63 13.73 -6.84
C SER A 737 8.43 12.21 -6.78
N LEU A 738 9.45 11.43 -7.14
CA LEU A 738 9.39 9.98 -7.11
C LEU A 738 9.19 9.43 -5.69
N ALA A 739 9.82 10.05 -4.70
CA ALA A 739 9.64 9.72 -3.29
C ALA A 739 8.18 9.92 -2.85
N TYR A 740 7.59 11.07 -3.18
CA TYR A 740 6.19 11.35 -2.90
C TYR A 740 5.27 10.33 -3.58
N VAL A 741 5.50 10.04 -4.86
CA VAL A 741 4.71 9.03 -5.58
C VAL A 741 4.85 7.65 -4.93
N ALA A 742 6.06 7.26 -4.50
CA ALA A 742 6.28 5.98 -3.83
C ALA A 742 5.48 5.88 -2.52
N ILE A 743 5.50 6.93 -1.69
CA ILE A 743 4.71 7.01 -0.44
C ILE A 743 3.22 6.89 -0.76
N TYR A 744 2.72 7.67 -1.70
CA TYR A 744 1.32 7.64 -2.10
C TYR A 744 0.91 6.24 -2.58
N CYS A 745 1.71 5.62 -3.46
CA CYS A 745 1.43 4.27 -3.95
C CYS A 745 1.43 3.21 -2.83
N ASN A 746 2.26 3.36 -1.80
CA ASN A 746 2.22 2.49 -0.63
C ASN A 746 0.90 2.62 0.14
N ASP A 747 0.44 3.85 0.34
CA ASP A 747 -0.80 4.13 1.07
C ASP A 747 -2.03 3.59 0.31
N ARG A 748 -2.10 3.84 -1.01
CA ARG A 748 -3.17 3.32 -1.87
C ARG A 748 -3.18 1.79 -1.94
N LYS A 749 -2.00 1.16 -1.98
CA LYS A 749 -1.88 -0.30 -1.92
C LYS A 749 -2.35 -0.87 -0.58
N LEU A 750 -2.02 -0.21 0.52
CA LEU A 750 -2.48 -0.62 1.85
C LEU A 750 -4.01 -0.44 1.98
N ALA A 751 -4.56 0.66 1.46
CA ALA A 751 -5.99 0.89 1.40
C ALA A 751 -6.73 -0.20 0.60
N SER A 752 -6.23 -0.56 -0.59
CA SER A 752 -6.77 -1.66 -1.41
C SER A 752 -6.78 -2.99 -0.65
N ARG A 753 -5.70 -3.31 0.09
CA ARG A 753 -5.64 -4.49 0.96
C ARG A 753 -6.67 -4.45 2.09
N ARG A 754 -6.79 -3.31 2.78
CA ARG A 754 -7.79 -3.14 3.86
C ARG A 754 -9.21 -3.34 3.35
N VAL A 755 -9.52 -2.83 2.16
CA VAL A 755 -10.82 -3.01 1.51
C VAL A 755 -11.08 -4.48 1.22
N LYS A 756 -10.10 -5.19 0.62
CA LYS A 756 -10.22 -6.63 0.37
C LYS A 756 -10.48 -7.40 1.67
N ASP A 757 -9.66 -7.17 2.70
CA ASP A 757 -9.80 -7.88 3.98
C ASP A 757 -11.12 -7.55 4.69
N ALA A 758 -11.60 -6.31 4.57
CA ALA A 758 -12.90 -5.89 5.11
C ALA A 758 -14.08 -6.48 4.33
N CYS A 759 -13.98 -6.56 3.01
CA CYS A 759 -14.96 -7.25 2.17
C CYS A 759 -15.03 -8.72 2.56
N ASP A 760 -13.89 -9.43 2.62
CA ASP A 760 -13.84 -10.84 3.00
C ASP A 760 -14.55 -11.06 4.36
N ARG A 761 -14.29 -10.22 5.37
CA ARG A 761 -15.03 -10.27 6.66
C ARG A 761 -16.53 -10.01 6.53
N LEU A 762 -16.93 -9.03 5.73
CA LEU A 762 -18.33 -8.65 5.53
C LEU A 762 -19.13 -9.79 4.86
N TYR A 763 -18.57 -10.39 3.82
CA TYR A 763 -19.19 -11.50 3.10
C TYR A 763 -19.25 -12.78 3.96
N MET A 764 -18.23 -13.04 4.77
CA MET A 764 -18.29 -14.11 5.80
C MET A 764 -19.45 -13.88 6.77
N TRP A 765 -19.59 -12.66 7.29
CA TRP A 765 -20.68 -12.30 8.19
C TRP A 765 -22.06 -12.50 7.52
N ALA A 766 -22.21 -12.07 6.27
CA ALA A 766 -23.45 -12.23 5.51
C ALA A 766 -23.83 -13.72 5.36
N LEU A 767 -22.85 -14.57 5.04
CA LEU A 767 -23.07 -16.02 4.91
C LEU A 767 -23.47 -16.66 6.25
N LEU A 768 -22.75 -16.34 7.34
CA LEU A 768 -23.04 -16.88 8.67
C LEU A 768 -24.44 -16.49 9.15
N LYS A 769 -24.84 -15.24 8.87
CA LYS A 769 -26.18 -14.74 9.18
C LYS A 769 -27.27 -15.48 8.39
N LYS A 770 -27.02 -15.79 7.11
CA LYS A 770 -27.97 -16.50 6.22
C LYS A 770 -28.14 -17.98 6.58
N LYS A 771 -27.05 -18.67 6.93
CA LYS A 771 -27.08 -20.10 7.24
C LYS A 771 -27.65 -20.44 8.64
N GLU A 772 -28.07 -19.45 9.43
CA GLU A 772 -28.52 -19.61 10.83
C GLU A 772 -27.62 -20.56 11.65
N VAL A 773 -26.32 -20.59 11.33
CA VAL A 773 -25.43 -21.60 11.90
C VAL A 773 -25.30 -21.27 13.38
N GLN A 774 -25.95 -22.07 14.23
CA GLN A 774 -25.47 -22.25 15.59
C GLN A 774 -24.02 -22.68 15.45
N ILE A 775 -23.10 -21.80 15.83
CA ILE A 775 -21.67 -22.10 15.84
C ILE A 775 -21.46 -23.23 16.84
N SER A 776 -21.68 -24.48 16.42
CA SER A 776 -21.20 -25.63 17.15
C SER A 776 -19.69 -25.57 16.98
N LEU A 777 -18.99 -25.27 18.09
CA LEU A 777 -17.54 -25.24 18.25
C LEU A 777 -16.81 -26.55 17.84
N SER A 778 -17.52 -27.49 17.21
CA SER A 778 -17.06 -28.79 16.74
C SER A 778 -16.55 -28.80 15.30
N SER A 779 -16.62 -27.69 14.54
CA SER A 779 -15.98 -27.59 13.22
C SER A 779 -14.65 -26.83 13.33
N PRO A 780 -13.50 -27.52 13.25
CA PRO A 780 -12.19 -26.87 13.35
C PRO A 780 -11.94 -25.84 12.23
N VAL A 781 -12.58 -26.03 11.07
CA VAL A 781 -12.53 -25.12 9.92
C VAL A 781 -13.18 -23.77 10.25
N LEU A 782 -14.32 -23.78 10.94
CA LEU A 782 -14.98 -22.54 11.37
C LEU A 782 -14.19 -21.83 12.47
N LEU A 783 -13.61 -22.57 13.42
CA LEU A 783 -12.77 -21.99 14.48
C LEU A 783 -11.47 -21.39 13.93
N LEU A 784 -10.84 -22.07 12.97
CA LEU A 784 -9.65 -21.60 12.27
C LEU A 784 -9.98 -20.36 11.43
N ASN A 785 -11.08 -20.37 10.66
CA ASN A 785 -11.53 -19.21 9.89
C ASN A 785 -11.89 -18.02 10.79
N PHE A 786 -12.53 -18.25 11.94
CA PHE A 786 -12.81 -17.19 12.91
C PHE A 786 -11.52 -16.64 13.53
N THR A 787 -10.56 -17.50 13.86
CA THR A 787 -9.29 -17.11 14.49
C THR A 787 -8.34 -16.41 13.50
N LEU A 788 -8.29 -16.86 12.24
CA LEU A 788 -7.48 -16.27 11.17
C LEU A 788 -7.98 -14.88 10.75
N LEU A 789 -9.29 -14.60 10.87
CA LEU A 789 -9.89 -13.31 10.50
C LEU A 789 -10.04 -12.32 11.66
N VAL A 790 -10.12 -12.80 12.91
CA VAL A 790 -10.18 -11.96 14.12
C VAL A 790 -8.79 -11.52 14.58
N SER A 791 -7.73 -12.28 14.26
CA SER A 791 -6.33 -11.91 14.53
C SER A 791 -5.75 -11.01 13.45
#